data_AF-A0A919RRT6-F1
#
_entry.id   AF-A0A919RRT6-F1
#
_cell.length_a   1.000
_cell.length_b   1.000
_cell.length_c   1.000
_cell.angle_alpha   90.00
_cell.angle_beta   90.00
_cell.angle_gamma   90.00
#
_symmetry.space_group_name_H-M   'P 1'
#
loop_
_entity.id
_entity.type
_entity.pdbx_description
1 polymer ?
#
loop_
_entity_poly.entity_id
_entity_poly.type
_entity_poly.pdbx_seq_one_letter_code
_entity_poly.pdbx_strand_id
1 'polypeptide(L)'
;MPLLDPIATLDLTREEGYDNDYRDFIRAIRSGVTENGALTYADYREGAARRIVYRTDQSVDPTERDAYFSVRLRVAGGSIDLYIRRNDLYNVGFAQVDPQGNARRFYYFGGNGDRQRMQTLDWVPAANLTAVGVGENYQDLERAAHVATDRREITMSRESLVGRINDLLQVSPTTQDMAAAMLLLTEMICEAARFRYISQAIETAWSGYRAVDPDTRTQMYELERRWQVISLHLQRRMESQLAVDDERALPPLTIGSMTFTNVFEVAAALAIIYLKAVSGTSTSSTSSSRSVRSVDAVLAATDDGHIHYPVIDTAVNMLEGRQTAIFLQSNELMVYDLAADAFLDGPWPIGSAWSALSGTEFANGVSTATVVPGHQDIMWLFRGSQYVRYSAREDRILVGPKEIYDGWPGLQDTTFVDYIDAAVKDPSGANALYLFRGPEVVHYNLDDDTISGPNLIKSALPGLEDTNFIHGVSAALACPGSPNEMWLFRDDEYLRYNTYECRMGIQPKPIAEGWSGFRDKLFIDRMDAALAHPTSNGEIWFFHDGYYVRFNTPNNVISHVTTPIADGWQGLKPYKDFCRRIDAALNIPGKSKAWLFHGHSYLTYDIENDSVYSGPYLIENGWPGLKSAGFDHVDAAVLVPGESDRAWLFKDDQYLRYDLTNNKVVLGPKPIADGWAGLRGTGFDLRIDAAVRFTGFDNHLWLFSGNTYVRYDLDNDSIVIGPKAIIDGWNFGFPFGDPPS
;
A
#
# COMPACT_ATOMS: atom_id res chain seq x y z
N MET A 1 25.37 -31.87 -23.24
CA MET A 1 25.76 -30.45 -23.37
C MET A 1 25.62 -29.84 -21.99
N PRO A 2 26.53 -28.93 -21.60
CA PRO A 2 26.42 -28.28 -20.30
C PRO A 2 25.13 -27.46 -20.25
N LEU A 3 24.54 -27.40 -19.06
CA LEU A 3 23.44 -26.51 -18.72
C LEU A 3 23.79 -25.05 -19.00
N LEU A 4 22.83 -24.14 -18.87
CA LEU A 4 23.15 -22.71 -18.79
C LEU A 4 24.05 -22.48 -17.57
N ASP A 5 25.16 -21.78 -17.77
CA ASP A 5 26.00 -21.34 -16.67
C ASP A 5 25.19 -20.37 -15.79
N PRO A 6 25.15 -20.58 -14.46
CA PRO A 6 24.36 -19.74 -13.58
C PRO A 6 24.95 -18.34 -13.49
N ILE A 7 24.11 -17.32 -13.64
CA ILE A 7 24.55 -15.90 -13.56
C ILE A 7 24.90 -15.48 -12.13
N ALA A 8 24.39 -16.21 -11.13
CA ALA A 8 24.63 -15.99 -9.72
C ALA A 8 24.58 -17.32 -8.97
N THR A 9 25.37 -17.45 -7.90
CA THR A 9 25.36 -18.61 -7.00
C THR A 9 25.14 -18.14 -5.57
N LEU A 10 24.15 -18.71 -4.89
CA LEU A 10 23.95 -18.54 -3.46
C LEU A 10 24.45 -19.80 -2.74
N ASP A 11 25.52 -19.65 -1.98
CA ASP A 11 26.16 -20.75 -1.26
C ASP A 11 25.71 -20.81 0.20
N LEU A 12 24.79 -21.73 0.48
CA LEU A 12 24.18 -21.93 1.81
C LEU A 12 24.93 -23.00 2.61
N THR A 13 26.16 -23.37 2.23
CA THR A 13 26.95 -24.38 2.97
C THR A 13 27.70 -23.83 4.17
N ARG A 14 27.89 -22.50 4.25
CA ARG A 14 28.67 -21.84 5.30
C ARG A 14 27.81 -21.51 6.52
N GLU A 15 28.38 -21.67 7.71
CA GLU A 15 27.71 -21.42 9.01
C GLU A 15 27.99 -20.02 9.60
N GLU A 16 28.99 -19.26 9.11
CA GLU A 16 29.23 -17.85 9.49
C GLU A 16 29.69 -16.96 8.30
N GLY A 17 29.53 -15.64 8.40
CA GLY A 17 30.17 -14.64 7.51
C GLY A 17 29.45 -14.32 6.19
N TYR A 18 28.12 -14.42 6.16
CA TYR A 18 27.28 -14.36 4.95
C TYR A 18 26.25 -13.22 4.92
N ASP A 19 26.40 -12.21 5.77
CA ASP A 19 25.41 -11.13 5.94
C ASP A 19 25.08 -10.39 4.63
N ASN A 20 25.99 -10.44 3.64
CA ASN A 20 25.82 -9.84 2.33
C ASN A 20 25.57 -10.85 1.20
N ASP A 21 25.66 -12.17 1.42
CA ASP A 21 25.65 -13.17 0.34
C ASP A 21 24.32 -13.16 -0.44
N TYR A 22 23.20 -12.99 0.27
CA TYR A 22 21.87 -12.87 -0.35
C TYR A 22 21.70 -11.56 -1.11
N ARG A 23 22.13 -10.45 -0.50
CA ARG A 23 22.11 -9.12 -1.11
C ARG A 23 22.87 -9.12 -2.43
N ASP A 24 24.08 -9.67 -2.41
CA ASP A 24 24.97 -9.75 -3.57
C ASP A 24 24.42 -10.72 -4.61
N PHE A 25 23.82 -11.84 -4.19
CA PHE A 25 23.12 -12.76 -5.07
C PHE A 25 21.96 -12.09 -5.82
N ILE A 26 21.06 -11.39 -5.12
CA ILE A 26 19.94 -10.68 -5.75
C ILE A 26 20.44 -9.54 -6.66
N ARG A 27 21.51 -8.83 -6.26
CA ARG A 27 22.16 -7.81 -7.11
C ARG A 27 22.74 -8.42 -8.37
N ALA A 28 23.40 -9.56 -8.29
CA ALA A 28 23.94 -10.28 -9.44
C ALA A 28 22.83 -10.73 -10.39
N ILE A 29 21.67 -11.17 -9.88
CA ILE A 29 20.49 -11.46 -10.71
C ILE A 29 20.03 -10.19 -11.43
N ARG A 30 19.80 -9.10 -10.70
CA ARG A 30 19.38 -7.83 -11.29
C ARG A 30 20.35 -7.34 -12.36
N SER A 31 21.67 -7.48 -12.14
CA SER A 31 22.70 -7.12 -13.12
C SER A 31 22.73 -8.09 -14.32
N GLY A 32 22.69 -9.40 -14.08
CA GLY A 32 22.79 -10.39 -15.14
C GLY A 32 21.58 -10.40 -16.08
N VAL A 33 20.39 -10.07 -15.58
CA VAL A 33 19.19 -9.87 -16.42
C VAL A 33 19.31 -8.57 -17.27
N THR A 34 20.24 -7.67 -16.95
CA THR A 34 20.49 -6.42 -17.70
C THR A 34 21.59 -6.54 -18.77
N GLU A 35 22.58 -7.39 -18.57
CA GLU A 35 23.60 -7.68 -19.59
C GLU A 35 23.01 -8.62 -20.65
N ASN A 36 23.20 -8.30 -21.95
CA ASN A 36 22.68 -8.93 -23.18
C ASN A 36 21.51 -8.21 -23.90
N GLY A 37 21.12 -7.00 -23.47
CA GLY A 37 20.27 -6.13 -24.30
C GLY A 37 18.77 -6.48 -24.37
N ALA A 38 18.29 -7.45 -23.58
CA ALA A 38 16.87 -7.78 -23.46
C ALA A 38 16.08 -6.85 -22.51
N LEU A 39 16.74 -5.85 -21.92
CA LEU A 39 16.11 -4.81 -21.12
C LEU A 39 16.57 -3.43 -21.60
N THR A 40 15.63 -2.52 -21.85
CA THR A 40 15.95 -1.09 -21.99
C THR A 40 15.96 -0.42 -20.61
N TYR A 41 16.87 0.53 -20.40
CA TYR A 41 16.94 1.32 -19.18
C TYR A 41 16.04 2.56 -19.32
N ALA A 42 15.18 2.80 -18.33
CA ALA A 42 14.67 4.15 -18.11
C ALA A 42 15.57 4.81 -17.05
N ASP A 43 16.39 5.77 -17.50
CA ASP A 43 17.23 6.62 -16.63
C ASP A 43 16.35 7.77 -16.16
N TYR A 44 15.73 7.59 -14.98
CA TYR A 44 14.88 8.61 -14.38
C TYR A 44 15.79 9.64 -13.71
N ARG A 45 15.72 10.87 -14.20
CA ARG A 45 16.47 12.02 -13.68
C ARG A 45 15.50 13.12 -13.30
N GLU A 46 15.55 13.50 -12.04
CA GLU A 46 14.94 14.72 -11.53
C GLU A 46 15.96 15.41 -10.63
N GLY A 47 16.40 16.61 -11.02
CA GLY A 47 17.55 17.26 -10.38
C GLY A 47 18.84 16.42 -10.45
N ALA A 48 19.41 16.09 -9.29
CA ALA A 48 20.64 15.29 -9.15
C ALA A 48 20.41 13.79 -8.90
N ALA A 49 19.17 13.37 -8.66
CA ALA A 49 18.84 11.98 -8.34
C ALA A 49 18.75 11.14 -9.63
N ARG A 50 19.42 9.99 -9.62
CA ARG A 50 19.40 9.02 -10.72
C ARG A 50 18.78 7.72 -10.23
N ARG A 51 17.72 7.24 -10.88
CA ARG A 51 17.14 5.93 -10.61
C ARG A 51 17.06 5.12 -11.90
N ILE A 52 17.55 3.88 -11.82
CA ILE A 52 17.55 2.94 -12.93
C ILE A 52 16.47 1.91 -12.64
N VAL A 53 15.42 1.90 -13.46
CA VAL A 53 14.43 0.83 -13.48
C VAL A 53 14.54 0.11 -14.81
N TYR A 54 14.64 -1.21 -14.76
CA TYR A 54 14.86 -2.02 -15.94
C TYR A 54 13.52 -2.43 -16.55
N ARG A 55 13.35 -2.23 -17.86
CA ARG A 55 12.14 -2.61 -18.60
C ARG A 55 12.33 -3.95 -19.27
N THR A 56 11.37 -4.85 -19.11
CA THR A 56 11.28 -6.12 -19.83
C THR A 56 11.00 -5.90 -21.33
N ASP A 57 11.83 -6.47 -22.22
CA ASP A 57 11.54 -6.50 -23.66
C ASP A 57 10.54 -7.62 -23.95
N GLN A 58 9.39 -7.25 -24.54
CA GLN A 58 8.34 -8.19 -24.93
C GLN A 58 8.68 -9.00 -26.20
N SER A 59 9.83 -8.75 -26.84
CA SER A 59 10.23 -9.39 -28.11
C SER A 59 11.03 -10.69 -27.97
N VAL A 60 11.20 -11.23 -26.77
CA VAL A 60 11.96 -12.46 -26.53
C VAL A 60 11.14 -13.70 -26.93
N ASP A 61 11.59 -14.44 -27.95
CA ASP A 61 10.99 -15.72 -28.34
C ASP A 61 11.27 -16.78 -27.26
N PRO A 62 10.24 -17.32 -26.58
CA PRO A 62 10.42 -18.29 -25.50
C PRO A 62 10.93 -19.67 -25.97
N THR A 63 11.13 -19.86 -27.26
CA THR A 63 11.79 -21.06 -27.82
C THR A 63 13.31 -20.93 -27.92
N GLU A 64 13.85 -19.71 -27.75
CA GLU A 64 15.28 -19.46 -27.82
C GLU A 64 15.98 -19.66 -26.48
N ARG A 65 17.25 -20.09 -26.54
CA ARG A 65 18.09 -20.34 -25.35
C ARG A 65 18.27 -19.10 -24.47
N ASP A 66 18.48 -17.95 -25.09
CA ASP A 66 18.77 -16.68 -24.40
C ASP A 66 17.53 -16.05 -23.74
N ALA A 67 16.35 -16.63 -23.96
CA ALA A 67 15.12 -16.28 -23.24
C ALA A 67 15.15 -16.68 -21.76
N TYR A 68 16.13 -17.51 -21.37
CA TYR A 68 16.26 -18.07 -20.03
C TYR A 68 17.64 -17.79 -19.45
N PHE A 69 17.69 -17.70 -18.13
CA PHE A 69 18.93 -17.75 -17.37
C PHE A 69 18.74 -18.67 -16.16
N SER A 70 19.84 -19.13 -15.58
CA SER A 70 19.81 -19.93 -14.36
C SER A 70 20.50 -19.21 -13.21
N VAL A 71 20.08 -19.53 -11.99
CA VAL A 71 20.76 -19.16 -10.75
C VAL A 71 20.99 -20.41 -9.93
N ARG A 72 22.15 -20.53 -9.29
CA ARG A 72 22.54 -21.72 -8.55
C ARG A 72 22.32 -21.54 -7.07
N LEU A 73 21.75 -22.57 -6.44
CA LEU A 73 21.58 -22.67 -4.99
C LEU A 73 22.35 -23.90 -4.52
N ARG A 74 23.32 -23.69 -3.62
CA ARG A 74 24.17 -24.75 -3.10
C ARG A 74 23.91 -24.97 -1.62
N VAL A 75 23.71 -26.24 -1.25
CA VAL A 75 23.57 -26.72 0.13
C VAL A 75 24.53 -27.89 0.35
N ALA A 76 24.69 -28.35 1.60
CA ALA A 76 25.60 -29.46 1.91
C ALA A 76 25.27 -30.74 1.11
N GLY A 77 23.98 -30.97 0.82
CA GLY A 77 23.50 -32.14 0.08
C GLY A 77 23.69 -32.08 -1.44
N GLY A 78 24.07 -30.94 -2.02
CA GLY A 78 24.21 -30.77 -3.47
C GLY A 78 23.86 -29.37 -3.97
N SER A 79 23.53 -29.24 -5.25
CA SER A 79 23.13 -27.96 -5.84
C SER A 79 21.95 -28.13 -6.78
N ILE A 80 21.10 -27.12 -6.82
CA ILE A 80 20.08 -26.97 -7.86
C ILE A 80 20.34 -25.70 -8.65
N ASP A 81 19.99 -25.72 -9.93
CA ASP A 81 19.90 -24.53 -10.76
C ASP A 81 18.41 -24.22 -10.95
N LEU A 82 17.98 -23.03 -10.52
CA LEU A 82 16.65 -22.51 -10.76
C LEU A 82 16.66 -21.76 -12.09
N TYR A 83 15.70 -22.07 -12.96
CA TYR A 83 15.62 -21.49 -14.29
C TYR A 83 14.52 -20.45 -14.34
N ILE A 84 14.88 -19.28 -14.86
CA ILE A 84 14.04 -18.09 -14.84
C ILE A 84 13.99 -17.53 -16.25
N ARG A 85 12.78 -17.20 -16.70
CA ARG A 85 12.55 -16.54 -17.98
C ARG A 85 12.92 -15.06 -17.85
N ARG A 86 13.74 -14.58 -18.78
CA ARG A 86 14.38 -13.26 -18.71
C ARG A 86 13.41 -12.09 -18.86
N ASN A 87 12.34 -12.26 -19.65
CA ASN A 87 11.41 -11.17 -19.98
C ASN A 87 10.34 -10.90 -18.92
N ASP A 88 10.16 -11.75 -17.91
CA ASP A 88 9.17 -11.50 -16.86
C ASP A 88 9.61 -12.03 -15.49
N LEU A 89 10.86 -12.50 -15.38
CA LEU A 89 11.43 -13.16 -14.21
C LEU A 89 10.61 -14.36 -13.74
N TYR A 90 9.90 -15.01 -14.65
CA TYR A 90 9.07 -16.13 -14.28
C TYR A 90 9.90 -17.38 -14.05
N ASN A 91 9.74 -18.01 -12.89
CA ASN A 91 10.36 -19.30 -12.60
C ASN A 91 9.74 -20.35 -13.52
N VAL A 92 10.57 -21.09 -14.27
CA VAL A 92 10.10 -22.12 -15.21
C VAL A 92 10.40 -23.54 -14.75
N GLY A 93 11.14 -23.68 -13.65
CA GLY A 93 11.52 -24.97 -13.11
C GLY A 93 12.94 -24.99 -12.55
N PHE A 94 13.42 -26.17 -12.20
CA PHE A 94 14.75 -26.36 -11.63
C PHE A 94 15.44 -27.61 -12.18
N ALA A 95 16.77 -27.60 -12.16
CA ALA A 95 17.59 -28.78 -12.44
C ALA A 95 18.36 -29.21 -11.20
N GLN A 96 18.42 -30.51 -10.96
CA GLN A 96 19.39 -31.07 -10.01
C GLN A 96 20.76 -31.15 -10.68
N VAL A 97 21.79 -30.61 -10.03
CA VAL A 97 23.13 -30.46 -10.63
C VAL A 97 24.12 -31.36 -9.91
N ASP A 98 24.91 -32.12 -10.67
CA ASP A 98 26.02 -32.91 -10.13
C ASP A 98 27.24 -32.01 -9.79
N PRO A 99 28.25 -32.52 -9.04
CA PRO A 99 29.44 -31.75 -8.72
C PRO A 99 30.25 -31.26 -9.93
N GLN A 100 30.01 -31.82 -11.13
CA GLN A 100 30.63 -31.44 -12.40
C GLN A 100 29.81 -30.41 -13.18
N GLY A 101 28.65 -29.96 -12.65
CA GLY A 101 27.80 -28.96 -13.27
C GLY A 101 26.77 -29.50 -14.27
N ASN A 102 26.59 -30.83 -14.38
CA ASN A 102 25.63 -31.41 -15.32
C ASN A 102 24.25 -31.63 -14.69
N ALA A 103 23.19 -31.40 -15.46
CA ALA A 103 21.82 -31.75 -15.06
C ALA A 103 21.64 -33.26 -14.96
N ARG A 104 21.24 -33.73 -13.77
CA ARG A 104 20.76 -35.10 -13.57
C ARG A 104 19.31 -35.27 -14.04
N ARG A 105 18.44 -34.30 -13.72
CA ARG A 105 17.04 -34.18 -14.16
C ARG A 105 16.62 -32.71 -14.15
N PHE A 106 15.68 -32.36 -15.03
CA PHE A 106 15.06 -31.05 -15.10
C PHE A 106 13.56 -31.18 -14.81
N TYR A 107 13.08 -30.41 -13.84
CA TYR A 107 11.70 -30.37 -13.41
C TYR A 107 11.07 -29.05 -13.88
N TYR A 108 10.00 -29.12 -14.68
CA TYR A 108 9.34 -27.93 -15.25
C TYR A 108 7.87 -27.82 -14.80
N PHE A 109 7.34 -26.59 -14.77
CA PHE A 109 5.91 -26.36 -14.48
C PHE A 109 5.02 -26.74 -15.68
N GLY A 110 3.83 -27.29 -15.40
CA GLY A 110 2.77 -27.41 -16.42
C GLY A 110 2.75 -28.66 -17.31
N GLY A 111 1.74 -28.69 -18.19
CA GLY A 111 1.21 -29.86 -18.93
C GLY A 111 1.79 -30.05 -20.36
N ASN A 112 0.98 -30.59 -21.29
CA ASN A 112 1.47 -30.98 -22.63
C ASN A 112 2.07 -29.82 -23.46
N GLY A 113 1.59 -28.58 -23.29
CA GLY A 113 2.11 -27.39 -23.98
C GLY A 113 3.50 -26.96 -23.49
N ASP A 114 3.73 -26.97 -22.17
CA ASP A 114 5.04 -26.65 -21.59
C ASP A 114 6.06 -27.75 -21.85
N ARG A 115 5.60 -29.01 -21.93
CA ARG A 115 6.45 -30.11 -22.38
C ARG A 115 6.99 -29.89 -23.78
N GLN A 116 6.14 -29.47 -24.73
CA GLN A 116 6.56 -29.21 -26.10
C GLN A 116 7.55 -28.03 -26.15
N ARG A 117 7.30 -26.95 -25.39
CA ARG A 117 8.22 -25.81 -25.28
C ARG A 117 9.56 -26.19 -24.65
N MET A 118 9.55 -27.00 -23.59
CA MET A 118 10.80 -27.46 -22.96
C MET A 118 11.59 -28.42 -23.86
N GLN A 119 10.92 -29.19 -24.72
CA GLN A 119 11.58 -30.06 -25.70
C GLN A 119 12.23 -29.29 -26.86
N THR A 120 11.83 -28.05 -27.12
CA THR A 120 12.47 -27.21 -28.15
C THR A 120 13.78 -26.57 -27.66
N LEU A 121 14.03 -26.56 -26.35
CA LEU A 121 15.25 -26.00 -25.77
C LEU A 121 16.42 -26.98 -25.91
N ASP A 122 17.49 -26.55 -26.56
CA ASP A 122 18.65 -27.38 -26.89
C ASP A 122 19.52 -27.77 -25.66
N TRP A 123 19.32 -27.09 -24.54
CA TRP A 123 20.11 -27.24 -23.31
C TRP A 123 19.50 -28.22 -22.29
N VAL A 124 18.30 -28.78 -22.55
CA VAL A 124 17.72 -29.86 -21.73
C VAL A 124 17.44 -31.10 -22.58
N PRO A 125 18.13 -32.24 -22.36
CA PRO A 125 17.80 -33.47 -23.05
C PRO A 125 16.35 -33.90 -22.76
N ALA A 126 15.59 -34.24 -23.81
CA ALA A 126 14.17 -34.64 -23.66
C ALA A 126 13.96 -35.85 -22.73
N ALA A 127 14.96 -36.71 -22.58
CA ALA A 127 14.96 -37.85 -21.66
C ALA A 127 15.07 -37.46 -20.18
N ASN A 128 15.52 -36.23 -19.88
CA ASN A 128 15.76 -35.72 -18.54
C ASN A 128 14.64 -34.79 -18.06
N LEU A 129 13.65 -34.49 -18.92
CA LEU A 129 12.49 -33.65 -18.60
C LEU A 129 11.46 -34.41 -17.77
N THR A 130 11.10 -33.85 -16.63
CA THR A 130 10.04 -34.35 -15.74
C THR A 130 9.09 -33.20 -15.43
N ALA A 131 7.78 -33.41 -15.60
CA ALA A 131 6.81 -32.40 -15.18
C ALA A 131 6.67 -32.42 -13.66
N VAL A 132 6.57 -31.23 -13.03
CA VAL A 132 6.21 -31.12 -11.60
C VAL A 132 4.78 -31.65 -11.36
N GLY A 133 3.93 -31.63 -12.39
CA GLY A 133 2.56 -32.13 -12.34
C GLY A 133 1.54 -31.11 -11.83
N VAL A 134 1.96 -29.85 -11.68
CA VAL A 134 1.18 -28.72 -11.16
C VAL A 134 1.35 -27.54 -12.11
N GLY A 135 0.30 -26.72 -12.22
CA GLY A 135 0.37 -25.44 -12.90
C GLY A 135 1.35 -24.48 -12.23
N GLU A 136 1.69 -23.43 -12.95
CA GLU A 136 2.71 -22.46 -12.56
C GLU A 136 2.16 -21.32 -11.67
N ASN A 137 0.83 -21.18 -11.60
CA ASN A 137 0.21 -20.16 -10.75
C ASN A 137 0.32 -20.51 -9.25
N TYR A 138 0.40 -19.47 -8.41
CA TYR A 138 0.54 -19.59 -6.95
C TYR A 138 -0.53 -20.48 -6.31
N GLN A 139 -1.79 -20.41 -6.78
CA GLN A 139 -2.90 -21.17 -6.20
C GLN A 139 -2.80 -22.68 -6.44
N ASP A 140 -2.31 -23.09 -7.61
CA ASP A 140 -2.08 -24.50 -7.91
C ASP A 140 -0.89 -25.04 -7.11
N LEU A 141 0.15 -24.23 -6.94
CA LEU A 141 1.30 -24.56 -6.10
C LEU A 141 0.94 -24.66 -4.61
N GLU A 142 0.15 -23.73 -4.08
CA GLU A 142 -0.35 -23.74 -2.69
C GLU A 142 -1.17 -25.01 -2.42
N ARG A 143 -2.11 -25.34 -3.33
CA ARG A 143 -2.90 -26.57 -3.25
C ARG A 143 -2.02 -27.82 -3.27
N ALA A 144 -1.04 -27.87 -4.17
CA ALA A 144 -0.15 -29.03 -4.30
C ALA A 144 0.81 -29.17 -3.12
N ALA A 145 1.25 -28.06 -2.53
CA ALA A 145 2.09 -28.03 -1.34
C ALA A 145 1.35 -28.45 -0.04
N HIS A 146 0.03 -28.65 -0.11
CA HIS A 146 -0.87 -28.80 1.05
C HIS A 146 -0.78 -27.62 2.03
N VAL A 147 -0.41 -26.44 1.54
CA VAL A 147 -0.54 -25.19 2.29
C VAL A 147 -1.97 -24.72 2.04
N ALA A 148 -2.86 -25.05 2.96
CA ALA A 148 -4.28 -25.20 2.67
C ALA A 148 -4.99 -23.90 2.22
N THR A 149 -4.42 -22.73 2.55
CA THR A 149 -5.11 -21.44 2.38
C THR A 149 -4.22 -20.21 2.21
N ASP A 150 -2.95 -20.22 2.65
CA ASP A 150 -2.11 -19.01 2.64
C ASP A 150 -0.59 -19.28 2.58
N ARG A 151 0.09 -18.84 1.52
CA ARG A 151 1.56 -18.97 1.41
C ARG A 151 2.35 -18.14 2.43
N ARG A 152 1.73 -17.17 3.11
CA ARG A 152 2.35 -16.43 4.22
C ARG A 152 2.69 -17.36 5.40
N GLU A 153 2.02 -18.50 5.52
CA GLU A 153 2.32 -19.54 6.51
C GLU A 153 3.64 -20.29 6.21
N ILE A 154 4.18 -20.16 4.98
CA ILE A 154 5.51 -20.69 4.66
C ILE A 154 6.54 -19.82 5.37
N THR A 155 7.18 -20.38 6.39
CA THR A 155 8.29 -19.75 7.09
C THR A 155 9.37 -19.37 6.07
N MET A 156 9.70 -18.08 6.01
CA MET A 156 10.72 -17.56 5.10
C MET A 156 11.99 -17.28 5.91
N SER A 157 12.85 -18.29 6.02
CA SER A 157 14.16 -18.20 6.69
C SER A 157 15.22 -18.92 5.86
N ARG A 158 16.48 -18.81 6.28
CA ARG A 158 17.59 -19.51 5.63
C ARG A 158 17.43 -21.03 5.77
N GLU A 159 17.03 -21.47 6.96
CA GLU A 159 16.84 -22.88 7.30
C GLU A 159 15.69 -23.49 6.49
N SER A 160 14.58 -22.76 6.33
CA SER A 160 13.47 -23.24 5.51
C SER A 160 13.86 -23.35 4.04
N LEU A 161 14.63 -22.39 3.51
CA LEU A 161 15.16 -22.46 2.16
C LEU A 161 16.11 -23.66 1.97
N VAL A 162 17.04 -23.87 2.91
CA VAL A 162 17.94 -25.04 2.90
C VAL A 162 17.14 -26.35 2.94
N GLY A 163 16.12 -26.43 3.80
CA GLY A 163 15.22 -27.57 3.88
C GLY A 163 14.54 -27.86 2.54
N ARG A 164 13.94 -26.84 1.92
CA ARG A 164 13.27 -26.98 0.61
C ARG A 164 14.23 -27.39 -0.50
N ILE A 165 15.46 -26.87 -0.53
CA ILE A 165 16.45 -27.31 -1.52
C ILE A 165 16.83 -28.77 -1.30
N ASN A 166 16.99 -29.22 -0.05
CA ASN A 166 17.25 -30.63 0.26
C ASN A 166 16.09 -31.54 -0.16
N ASP A 167 14.84 -31.10 0.01
CA ASP A 167 13.66 -31.82 -0.49
C ASP A 167 13.72 -31.98 -2.03
N LEU A 168 14.10 -30.90 -2.74
CA LEU A 168 14.27 -30.92 -4.20
C LEU A 168 15.43 -31.80 -4.68
N LEU A 169 16.44 -32.06 -3.84
CA LEU A 169 17.61 -32.89 -4.17
C LEU A 169 17.36 -34.40 -4.01
N GLN A 170 16.20 -34.81 -3.49
CA GLN A 170 15.83 -36.22 -3.39
C GLN A 170 15.83 -36.90 -4.77
N VAL A 171 16.08 -38.21 -4.81
CA VAL A 171 16.16 -38.97 -6.09
C VAL A 171 14.85 -38.89 -6.89
N SER A 172 13.72 -38.78 -6.18
CA SER A 172 12.39 -38.57 -6.76
C SER A 172 11.60 -37.68 -5.79
N PRO A 173 11.75 -36.36 -5.86
CA PRO A 173 11.03 -35.43 -4.98
C PRO A 173 9.52 -35.54 -5.25
N THR A 174 8.70 -35.39 -4.21
CA THR A 174 7.26 -35.47 -4.37
C THR A 174 6.72 -34.19 -5.01
N THR A 175 5.53 -34.26 -5.64
CA THR A 175 4.85 -33.07 -6.15
C THR A 175 4.60 -32.02 -5.07
N GLN A 176 4.31 -32.47 -3.84
CA GLN A 176 4.11 -31.58 -2.70
C GLN A 176 5.37 -30.81 -2.33
N ASP A 177 6.50 -31.53 -2.20
CA ASP A 177 7.79 -30.93 -1.88
C ASP A 177 8.25 -29.97 -2.97
N MET A 178 8.08 -30.37 -4.23
CA MET A 178 8.38 -29.52 -5.38
C MET A 178 7.55 -28.24 -5.35
N ALA A 179 6.24 -28.34 -5.15
CA ALA A 179 5.36 -27.18 -5.10
C ALA A 179 5.71 -26.23 -3.94
N ALA A 180 5.96 -26.76 -2.74
CA ALA A 180 6.34 -25.98 -1.57
C ALA A 180 7.68 -25.26 -1.76
N ALA A 181 8.66 -25.93 -2.37
CA ALA A 181 9.95 -25.34 -2.68
C ALA A 181 9.84 -24.28 -3.79
N MET A 182 9.04 -24.53 -4.82
CA MET A 182 8.83 -23.56 -5.91
C MET A 182 8.16 -22.27 -5.43
N LEU A 183 7.21 -22.34 -4.50
CA LEU A 183 6.63 -21.15 -3.86
C LEU A 183 7.71 -20.30 -3.19
N LEU A 184 8.46 -20.92 -2.27
CA LEU A 184 9.47 -20.23 -1.49
C LEU A 184 10.59 -19.66 -2.38
N LEU A 185 11.04 -20.42 -3.37
CA LEU A 185 12.06 -19.98 -4.33
C LEU A 185 11.59 -18.85 -5.23
N THR A 186 10.31 -18.84 -5.60
CA THR A 186 9.77 -17.75 -6.43
C THR A 186 9.70 -16.44 -5.63
N GLU A 187 9.20 -16.49 -4.38
CA GLU A 187 9.17 -15.32 -3.50
C GLU A 187 10.59 -14.82 -3.16
N MET A 188 11.47 -15.72 -2.71
CA MET A 188 12.82 -15.37 -2.24
C MET A 188 13.82 -15.05 -3.36
N ILE A 189 13.46 -15.19 -4.63
CA ILE A 189 14.41 -14.96 -5.73
C ILE A 189 13.77 -14.10 -6.80
N CYS A 190 12.64 -14.51 -7.35
CA CYS A 190 12.00 -13.81 -8.46
C CYS A 190 11.34 -12.52 -7.96
N GLU A 191 10.52 -12.59 -6.90
CA GLU A 191 9.88 -11.41 -6.31
C GLU A 191 10.92 -10.50 -5.63
N ALA A 192 11.88 -11.08 -4.92
CA ALA A 192 13.02 -10.33 -4.37
C ALA A 192 13.84 -9.62 -5.48
N ALA A 193 14.05 -10.22 -6.65
CA ALA A 193 14.71 -9.55 -7.76
C ALA A 193 13.87 -8.39 -8.31
N ARG A 194 12.53 -8.53 -8.34
CA ARG A 194 11.56 -7.52 -8.83
C ARG A 194 11.37 -6.32 -7.89
N PHE A 195 11.27 -6.56 -6.59
CA PHE A 195 10.95 -5.54 -5.58
C PHE A 195 12.12 -5.33 -4.62
N ARG A 196 12.48 -4.07 -4.38
CA ARG A 196 13.56 -3.74 -3.44
C ARG A 196 13.15 -4.08 -2.01
N TYR A 197 11.92 -3.75 -1.65
CA TYR A 197 11.35 -4.05 -0.33
C TYR A 197 11.40 -5.55 0.01
N ILE A 198 11.00 -6.42 -0.91
CA ILE A 198 11.00 -7.88 -0.70
C ILE A 198 12.43 -8.40 -0.48
N SER A 199 13.39 -7.97 -1.31
CA SER A 199 14.79 -8.35 -1.10
C SER A 199 15.33 -7.87 0.25
N GLN A 200 14.98 -6.65 0.66
CA GLN A 200 15.43 -6.07 1.93
C GLN A 200 14.83 -6.79 3.14
N ALA A 201 13.53 -7.09 3.11
CA ALA A 201 12.86 -7.84 4.17
C ALA A 201 13.55 -9.18 4.47
N ILE A 202 13.88 -9.93 3.40
CA ILE A 202 14.53 -11.23 3.50
C ILE A 202 15.97 -11.08 4.01
N GLU A 203 16.68 -10.09 3.49
CA GLU A 203 18.06 -9.79 3.90
C GLU A 203 18.14 -9.47 5.40
N THR A 204 17.30 -8.55 5.88
CA THR A 204 17.25 -8.17 7.30
C THR A 204 16.91 -9.38 8.18
N ALA A 205 15.96 -10.22 7.77
CA ALA A 205 15.65 -11.43 8.49
C ALA A 205 16.83 -12.42 8.54
N TRP A 206 17.53 -12.60 7.41
CA TRP A 206 18.71 -13.46 7.33
C TRP A 206 19.88 -12.97 8.16
N SER A 207 20.23 -11.68 8.11
CA SER A 207 21.28 -11.09 8.96
C SER A 207 20.92 -11.18 10.45
N GLY A 208 19.61 -11.16 10.77
CA GLY A 208 19.09 -11.36 12.11
C GLY A 208 18.93 -12.83 12.54
N TYR A 209 19.36 -13.80 11.72
CA TYR A 209 19.23 -15.24 11.97
C TYR A 209 17.79 -15.65 12.32
N ARG A 210 16.81 -15.03 11.67
CA ARG A 210 15.38 -15.20 11.94
C ARG A 210 14.58 -15.38 10.65
N ALA A 211 13.32 -15.79 10.80
CA ALA A 211 12.37 -15.74 9.71
C ALA A 211 11.89 -14.30 9.49
N VAL A 212 11.46 -13.99 8.26
CA VAL A 212 10.70 -12.77 7.99
C VAL A 212 9.42 -12.80 8.84
N ASP A 213 9.13 -11.71 9.54
CA ASP A 213 7.98 -11.63 10.43
C ASP A 213 6.65 -11.58 9.66
N PRO A 214 5.52 -11.93 10.30
CA PRO A 214 4.21 -12.01 9.63
C PRO A 214 3.71 -10.70 9.00
N ASP A 215 4.00 -9.55 9.62
CA ASP A 215 3.55 -8.25 9.13
C ASP A 215 4.30 -7.88 7.85
N THR A 216 5.63 -8.05 7.88
CA THR A 216 6.48 -7.88 6.70
C THR A 216 6.09 -8.88 5.60
N ARG A 217 5.79 -10.15 5.93
CA ARG A 217 5.27 -11.13 4.96
C ARG A 217 3.97 -10.68 4.31
N THR A 218 3.09 -10.02 5.06
CA THR A 218 1.82 -9.48 4.55
C THR A 218 2.07 -8.29 3.61
N GLN A 219 2.98 -7.40 3.95
CA GLN A 219 3.33 -6.28 3.06
C GLN A 219 4.01 -6.76 1.75
N MET A 220 4.89 -7.76 1.83
CA MET A 220 5.47 -8.41 0.64
C MET A 220 4.36 -8.99 -0.25
N TYR A 221 3.39 -9.67 0.35
CA TYR A 221 2.26 -10.26 -0.36
C TYR A 221 1.37 -9.23 -1.07
N GLU A 222 1.10 -8.09 -0.44
CA GLU A 222 0.32 -6.99 -1.05
C GLU A 222 1.04 -6.37 -2.25
N LEU A 223 2.37 -6.21 -2.17
CA LEU A 223 3.18 -5.78 -3.32
C LEU A 223 3.11 -6.79 -4.47
N GLU A 224 3.31 -8.08 -4.17
CA GLU A 224 3.31 -9.17 -5.16
C GLU A 224 1.97 -9.25 -5.92
N ARG A 225 0.84 -9.14 -5.21
CA ARG A 225 -0.49 -9.29 -5.83
C ARG A 225 -0.95 -8.04 -6.60
N ARG A 226 -0.46 -6.85 -6.22
CA ARG A 226 -0.79 -5.57 -6.86
C ARG A 226 0.27 -5.10 -7.85
N TRP A 227 1.26 -5.96 -8.15
CA TRP A 227 2.32 -5.75 -9.13
C TRP A 227 1.85 -5.13 -10.45
N GLN A 228 0.72 -5.60 -10.97
CA GLN A 228 0.17 -5.10 -12.23
C GLN A 228 -0.25 -3.63 -12.13
N VAL A 229 -0.83 -3.22 -11.00
CA VAL A 229 -1.24 -1.83 -10.76
C VAL A 229 0.00 -0.94 -10.59
N ILE A 230 1.00 -1.41 -9.86
CA ILE A 230 2.29 -0.70 -9.69
C ILE A 230 2.96 -0.49 -11.05
N SER A 231 3.04 -1.55 -11.86
CA SER A 231 3.68 -1.49 -13.17
C SER A 231 2.90 -0.61 -14.15
N LEU A 232 1.57 -0.60 -14.09
CA LEU A 232 0.72 0.25 -14.92
C LEU A 232 0.81 1.73 -14.54
N HIS A 233 0.90 2.02 -13.25
CA HIS A 233 1.11 3.37 -12.71
C HIS A 233 2.42 3.97 -13.25
N LEU A 234 3.45 3.14 -13.41
CA LEU A 234 4.73 3.50 -14.05
C LEU A 234 4.64 3.57 -15.59
N GLN A 235 3.93 2.62 -16.23
CA GLN A 235 3.81 2.50 -17.70
C GLN A 235 3.08 3.68 -18.36
N ARG A 236 2.01 4.22 -17.73
CA ARG A 236 1.20 5.30 -18.33
C ARG A 236 2.01 6.58 -18.61
N ARG A 237 3.04 6.90 -17.80
CA ARG A 237 3.97 8.02 -18.05
C ARG A 237 5.02 7.69 -19.11
N MET A 238 5.36 6.41 -19.30
CA MET A 238 6.37 5.93 -20.25
C MET A 238 5.91 5.98 -21.71
N GLU A 239 4.62 5.72 -21.97
CA GLU A 239 4.05 5.63 -23.32
C GLU A 239 3.39 6.93 -23.78
N SER A 240 3.07 7.82 -22.85
CA SER A 240 2.57 9.14 -23.16
C SER A 240 3.73 10.04 -23.59
N GLN A 241 3.69 10.55 -24.82
CA GLN A 241 4.44 11.74 -25.23
C GLN A 241 3.95 13.01 -24.50
N LEU A 242 3.61 12.91 -23.21
CA LEU A 242 3.19 14.04 -22.39
C LEU A 242 4.44 14.87 -22.07
N ALA A 243 4.35 16.16 -22.41
CA ALA A 243 5.39 17.12 -22.07
C ALA A 243 5.58 17.15 -20.55
N VAL A 244 6.80 17.43 -20.12
CA VAL A 244 7.24 17.55 -18.71
C VAL A 244 6.39 18.55 -17.91
N ASP A 245 5.58 19.37 -18.60
CA ASP A 245 4.85 20.52 -18.05
C ASP A 245 3.32 20.30 -17.91
N ASP A 246 2.77 19.10 -18.12
CA ASP A 246 1.32 18.85 -17.90
C ASP A 246 1.07 18.46 -16.44
N GLU A 247 0.51 19.41 -15.66
CA GLU A 247 0.29 19.43 -14.19
C GLU A 247 -0.67 18.35 -13.63
N ARG A 248 -0.97 17.28 -14.36
CA ARG A 248 -1.78 16.17 -13.83
C ARG A 248 -0.88 15.15 -13.14
N ALA A 249 -0.62 15.37 -11.85
CA ALA A 249 -0.02 14.37 -10.97
C ALA A 249 -0.78 13.04 -11.12
N LEU A 250 -0.06 11.92 -11.25
CA LEU A 250 -0.69 10.62 -11.13
C LEU A 250 -1.27 10.51 -9.70
N PRO A 251 -2.52 10.06 -9.54
CA PRO A 251 -3.17 9.93 -8.25
C PRO A 251 -2.38 8.95 -7.36
N PRO A 252 -2.18 9.23 -6.06
CA PRO A 252 -1.44 8.34 -5.18
C PRO A 252 -1.93 6.88 -5.25
N LEU A 253 -0.99 5.95 -5.32
CA LEU A 253 -1.21 4.52 -5.35
C LEU A 253 -0.81 3.91 -4.00
N THR A 254 -1.79 3.56 -3.18
CA THR A 254 -1.54 2.89 -1.89
C THR A 254 -1.63 1.37 -2.04
N ILE A 255 -0.63 0.63 -1.53
CA ILE A 255 -0.51 -0.84 -1.52
C ILE A 255 -0.02 -1.31 -0.17
N GLY A 256 -0.90 -2.02 0.57
CA GLY A 256 -0.66 -2.30 1.98
C GLY A 256 -0.47 -1.00 2.75
N SER A 257 0.61 -0.88 3.53
CA SER A 257 0.99 0.35 4.24
C SER A 257 1.79 1.36 3.40
N MET A 258 2.11 1.05 2.14
CA MET A 258 2.92 1.92 1.28
C MET A 258 2.04 2.80 0.41
N THR A 259 2.30 4.10 0.39
CA THR A 259 1.67 5.03 -0.55
C THR A 259 2.69 5.56 -1.54
N PHE A 260 2.46 5.29 -2.83
CA PHE A 260 3.25 5.79 -3.94
C PHE A 260 2.53 6.95 -4.59
N THR A 261 2.93 8.15 -4.26
CA THR A 261 2.33 9.39 -4.72
C THR A 261 2.82 9.82 -6.11
N ASN A 262 3.91 9.22 -6.59
CA ASN A 262 4.48 9.55 -7.88
C ASN A 262 5.27 8.37 -8.49
N VAL A 263 5.70 8.57 -9.75
CA VAL A 263 6.39 7.57 -10.55
C VAL A 263 7.81 7.22 -10.05
N PHE A 264 8.49 8.17 -9.40
CA PHE A 264 9.83 7.98 -8.85
C PHE A 264 9.80 7.17 -7.55
N GLU A 265 8.78 7.34 -6.71
CA GLU A 265 8.54 6.49 -5.54
C GLU A 265 8.27 5.04 -5.95
N VAL A 266 7.49 4.85 -7.02
CA VAL A 266 7.33 3.52 -7.64
C VAL A 266 8.67 2.99 -8.18
N ALA A 267 9.46 3.84 -8.85
CA ALA A 267 10.80 3.48 -9.35
C ALA A 267 11.83 3.20 -8.23
N ALA A 268 11.63 3.75 -7.04
CA ALA A 268 12.46 3.49 -5.86
C ALA A 268 12.11 2.14 -5.23
N ALA A 269 10.82 1.79 -5.18
CA ALA A 269 10.37 0.49 -4.67
C ALA A 269 10.59 -0.67 -5.66
N LEU A 270 10.56 -0.39 -6.97
CA LEU A 270 10.71 -1.37 -8.04
C LEU A 270 12.14 -1.46 -8.59
N ALA A 271 12.59 -2.69 -8.84
CA ALA A 271 13.84 -2.95 -9.54
C ALA A 271 13.65 -3.22 -11.03
N ILE A 272 12.60 -3.97 -11.40
CA ILE A 272 12.36 -4.46 -12.78
C ILE A 272 10.87 -4.31 -13.09
N ILE A 273 10.49 -3.73 -14.24
CA ILE A 273 9.08 -3.47 -14.61
C ILE A 273 8.56 -4.59 -15.52
N TYR A 274 7.34 -5.04 -15.27
CA TYR A 274 6.56 -5.84 -16.22
C TYR A 274 5.60 -4.96 -17.01
N LEU A 275 5.85 -4.73 -18.29
CA LEU A 275 4.90 -4.03 -19.16
C LEU A 275 3.99 -5.04 -19.82
N LYS A 276 2.69 -4.74 -19.92
CA LYS A 276 1.77 -5.45 -20.82
C LYS A 276 1.44 -4.51 -21.98
N ALA A 277 1.55 -4.98 -23.22
CA ALA A 277 1.17 -4.20 -24.39
C ALA A 277 -0.23 -3.59 -24.20
N VAL A 278 -0.34 -2.26 -24.33
CA VAL A 278 -1.62 -1.56 -24.41
C VAL A 278 -2.23 -1.94 -25.75
N SER A 279 -3.14 -2.91 -25.74
CA SER A 279 -3.77 -3.45 -26.94
C SER A 279 -4.76 -2.44 -27.52
N GLY A 280 -4.28 -1.65 -28.48
CA GLY A 280 -5.11 -1.06 -29.52
C GLY A 280 -5.48 -2.10 -30.58
N THR A 281 -6.79 -2.18 -30.88
CA THR A 281 -7.41 -2.86 -32.04
C THR A 281 -7.36 -4.40 -32.15
N SER A 282 -8.49 -5.02 -31.75
CA SER A 282 -9.17 -6.20 -32.34
C SER A 282 -8.38 -7.48 -32.67
N THR A 283 -8.67 -8.60 -31.99
CA THR A 283 -9.61 -9.66 -32.43
C THR A 283 -9.70 -10.80 -31.40
N SER A 284 -10.87 -11.44 -31.37
CA SER A 284 -11.39 -12.44 -30.42
C SER A 284 -10.57 -13.73 -30.22
N SER A 285 -10.54 -14.25 -28.99
CA SER A 285 -10.99 -15.63 -28.69
C SER A 285 -11.07 -15.93 -27.17
N THR A 286 -12.00 -16.82 -26.85
CA THR A 286 -12.71 -17.16 -25.61
C THR A 286 -12.00 -17.97 -24.50
N SER A 287 -12.64 -17.93 -23.30
CA SER A 287 -12.70 -18.94 -22.21
C SER A 287 -11.70 -18.80 -21.05
N SER A 288 -12.01 -19.04 -19.77
CA SER A 288 -13.25 -19.19 -18.98
C SER A 288 -12.83 -19.18 -17.51
N SER A 289 -13.41 -18.31 -16.68
CA SER A 289 -13.04 -18.11 -15.28
C SER A 289 -13.81 -19.05 -14.33
N ARG A 290 -13.11 -19.60 -13.34
CA ARG A 290 -13.71 -20.20 -12.14
C ARG A 290 -13.00 -19.71 -10.88
N SER A 291 -13.86 -19.43 -9.90
CA SER A 291 -13.69 -18.81 -8.59
C SER A 291 -12.63 -19.43 -7.67
N VAL A 292 -12.02 -18.58 -6.85
CA VAL A 292 -11.15 -18.94 -5.71
C VAL A 292 -11.79 -18.38 -4.45
N ARG A 293 -11.92 -19.23 -3.42
CA ARG A 293 -12.53 -18.94 -2.11
C ARG A 293 -11.45 -18.69 -1.05
N SER A 294 -11.67 -17.60 -0.29
CA SER A 294 -11.44 -17.34 1.17
C SER A 294 -10.11 -17.78 1.80
N VAL A 295 -9.15 -16.94 2.20
CA VAL A 295 -9.10 -15.66 3.00
C VAL A 295 -9.21 -15.83 4.54
N ASP A 296 -9.67 -16.97 5.06
CA ASP A 296 -10.08 -17.02 6.50
C ASP A 296 -8.99 -17.35 7.55
N ALA A 297 -7.68 -17.21 7.28
CA ALA A 297 -6.67 -17.69 8.25
C ALA A 297 -5.65 -16.66 8.79
N VAL A 298 -5.56 -15.44 8.25
CA VAL A 298 -4.52 -14.47 8.66
C VAL A 298 -5.08 -13.17 9.26
N LEU A 299 -6.40 -13.10 9.47
CA LEU A 299 -7.08 -11.97 10.12
C LEU A 299 -6.93 -11.92 11.65
N ALA A 300 -5.75 -12.27 12.20
CA ALA A 300 -5.57 -12.41 13.66
C ALA A 300 -4.34 -11.70 14.24
N ALA A 301 -3.86 -10.60 13.63
CA ALA A 301 -2.75 -9.80 14.19
C ALA A 301 -2.98 -8.27 14.25
N THR A 302 -4.15 -7.79 13.85
CA THR A 302 -4.83 -6.70 14.56
C THR A 302 -6.13 -7.32 15.07
N ASP A 303 -6.57 -7.04 16.29
CA ASP A 303 -7.78 -7.65 16.88
C ASP A 303 -9.07 -7.38 16.06
N ASP A 304 -8.98 -6.61 14.96
CA ASP A 304 -10.09 -6.15 14.13
C ASP A 304 -9.93 -6.45 12.61
N GLY A 305 -8.75 -6.84 12.12
CA GLY A 305 -8.54 -7.18 10.70
C GLY A 305 -8.78 -6.02 9.70
N HIS A 306 -8.48 -4.77 10.07
CA HIS A 306 -8.70 -3.57 9.25
C HIS A 306 -7.40 -2.93 8.71
N ILE A 307 -7.50 -2.29 7.53
CA ILE A 307 -6.49 -1.35 7.01
C ILE A 307 -6.81 0.03 7.62
N HIS A 308 -5.96 0.47 8.54
CA HIS A 308 -6.05 1.79 9.15
C HIS A 308 -5.20 2.79 8.34
N TYR A 309 -5.78 3.96 8.03
CA TYR A 309 -5.06 5.05 7.39
C TYR A 309 -4.64 6.04 8.48
N PRO A 310 -3.39 6.56 8.47
CA PRO A 310 -3.01 7.60 9.42
C PRO A 310 -3.82 8.88 9.18
N VAL A 311 -4.49 9.36 10.24
CA VAL A 311 -5.16 10.67 10.23
C VAL A 311 -4.12 11.80 10.15
N ILE A 312 -2.86 11.52 10.54
CA ILE A 312 -1.75 12.46 10.52
C ILE A 312 -0.51 11.74 9.99
N ASP A 313 0.00 12.19 8.84
CA ASP A 313 1.23 11.67 8.21
C ASP A 313 2.49 12.36 8.72
N THR A 314 2.36 13.60 9.21
CA THR A 314 3.51 14.33 9.77
C THR A 314 3.02 15.34 10.78
N ALA A 315 3.79 15.51 11.85
CA ALA A 315 3.61 16.58 12.82
C ALA A 315 4.96 17.24 13.09
N VAL A 316 5.02 18.57 13.10
CA VAL A 316 6.24 19.30 13.43
C VAL A 316 5.93 20.55 14.25
N ASN A 317 6.67 20.75 15.34
CA ASN A 317 6.53 21.96 16.15
C ASN A 317 7.03 23.18 15.37
N MET A 318 6.31 24.30 15.41
CA MET A 318 6.78 25.57 14.85
C MET A 318 7.16 26.52 15.98
N LEU A 319 8.28 27.23 15.80
CA LEU A 319 8.71 28.37 16.63
C LEU A 319 8.91 28.02 18.11
N GLU A 320 10.16 27.96 18.56
CA GLU A 320 10.50 27.80 19.98
C GLU A 320 9.81 28.89 20.82
N GLY A 321 8.77 28.52 21.58
CA GLY A 321 7.98 29.41 22.45
C GLY A 321 6.57 29.78 21.96
N ARG A 322 6.18 29.46 20.72
CA ARG A 322 4.75 29.46 20.33
C ARG A 322 4.23 28.03 20.40
N GLN A 323 3.06 27.85 21.00
CA GLN A 323 2.37 26.56 21.09
C GLN A 323 1.72 26.24 19.72
N THR A 324 2.51 26.20 18.65
CA THR A 324 2.01 25.96 17.29
C THR A 324 2.66 24.73 16.68
N ALA A 325 1.89 23.96 15.91
CA ALA A 325 2.38 22.84 15.13
C ALA A 325 1.91 22.95 13.68
N ILE A 326 2.66 22.33 12.77
CA ILE A 326 2.19 22.01 11.43
C ILE A 326 1.87 20.53 11.42
N PHE A 327 0.68 20.20 10.94
CA PHE A 327 0.27 18.85 10.63
C PHE A 327 0.15 18.71 9.13
N LEU A 328 0.70 17.63 8.59
CA LEU A 328 0.53 17.27 7.20
C LEU A 328 -0.30 15.99 7.12
N GLN A 329 -1.23 15.98 6.18
CA GLN A 329 -2.03 14.81 5.86
C GLN A 329 -2.19 14.74 4.34
N SER A 330 -1.77 13.62 3.75
CA SER A 330 -1.66 13.39 2.33
C SER A 330 -0.85 14.51 1.65
N ASN A 331 -1.51 15.41 0.92
CA ASN A 331 -0.88 16.55 0.26
C ASN A 331 -1.25 17.90 0.91
N GLU A 332 -1.83 17.87 2.10
CA GLU A 332 -2.36 19.05 2.76
C GLU A 332 -1.52 19.44 3.96
N LEU A 333 -1.35 20.75 4.11
CA LEU A 333 -0.71 21.40 5.24
C LEU A 333 -1.75 22.14 6.07
N MET A 334 -1.76 21.88 7.38
CA MET A 334 -2.52 22.68 8.35
C MET A 334 -1.60 23.26 9.41
N VAL A 335 -1.92 24.48 9.83
CA VAL A 335 -1.29 25.11 11.00
C VAL A 335 -2.24 24.98 12.17
N TYR A 336 -1.72 24.56 13.31
CA TYR A 336 -2.50 24.25 14.51
C TYR A 336 -1.97 25.00 15.73
N ASP A 337 -2.89 25.55 16.53
CA ASP A 337 -2.60 26.10 17.84
C ASP A 337 -2.81 25.02 18.90
N LEU A 338 -1.70 24.53 19.46
CA LEU A 338 -1.67 23.49 20.49
C LEU A 338 -2.27 23.98 21.82
N ALA A 339 -2.28 25.29 22.09
CA ALA A 339 -2.84 25.85 23.32
C ALA A 339 -4.33 26.13 23.19
N ALA A 340 -4.77 26.60 22.01
CA ALA A 340 -6.19 26.81 21.72
C ALA A 340 -6.90 25.52 21.28
N ASP A 341 -6.15 24.46 20.97
CA ASP A 341 -6.64 23.17 20.49
C ASP A 341 -7.47 23.31 19.20
N ALA A 342 -6.99 24.15 18.27
CA ALA A 342 -7.72 24.54 17.07
C ALA A 342 -6.80 24.79 15.87
N PHE A 343 -7.32 24.57 14.66
CA PHE A 343 -6.63 24.97 13.42
C PHE A 343 -6.58 26.49 13.28
N LEU A 344 -5.39 27.01 12.99
CA LEU A 344 -5.12 28.42 12.71
C LEU A 344 -5.17 28.75 11.22
N ASP A 345 -4.87 27.78 10.37
CA ASP A 345 -4.77 27.94 8.92
C ASP A 345 -4.78 26.58 8.20
N GLY A 346 -5.02 26.59 6.89
CA GLY A 346 -5.17 25.40 6.05
C GLY A 346 -6.57 24.77 6.12
N PRO A 347 -6.77 23.55 5.58
CA PRO A 347 -5.79 22.77 4.84
C PRO A 347 -5.47 23.39 3.48
N TRP A 348 -4.17 23.47 3.18
CA TRP A 348 -3.67 23.96 1.90
C TRP A 348 -2.85 22.87 1.20
N PRO A 349 -2.93 22.73 -0.14
CA PRO A 349 -1.94 21.94 -0.86
C PRO A 349 -0.53 22.38 -0.48
N ILE A 350 0.37 21.44 -0.18
CA ILE A 350 1.71 21.78 0.32
C ILE A 350 2.45 22.68 -0.67
N GLY A 351 2.40 22.37 -1.97
CA GLY A 351 2.99 23.21 -3.02
C GLY A 351 2.42 24.63 -3.12
N SER A 352 1.18 24.84 -2.67
CA SER A 352 0.56 26.18 -2.61
C SER A 352 0.96 26.94 -1.34
N ALA A 353 1.03 26.24 -0.20
CA ALA A 353 1.46 26.84 1.07
C ALA A 353 2.95 27.15 1.10
N TRP A 354 3.76 26.31 0.46
CA TRP A 354 5.22 26.37 0.39
C TRP A 354 5.65 26.39 -1.07
N SER A 355 5.53 27.56 -1.70
CA SER A 355 5.68 27.72 -3.15
C SER A 355 7.08 27.32 -3.63
N ALA A 356 8.12 27.45 -2.80
CA ALA A 356 9.47 27.02 -3.16
C ALA A 356 9.66 25.50 -3.22
N LEU A 357 8.70 24.71 -2.73
CA LEU A 357 8.69 23.25 -2.96
C LEU A 357 8.10 22.88 -4.32
N SER A 358 7.45 23.82 -5.02
CA SER A 358 6.87 23.58 -6.35
C SER A 358 7.92 23.07 -7.33
N GLY A 359 7.59 22.00 -8.06
CA GLY A 359 8.54 21.31 -8.95
C GLY A 359 9.50 20.35 -8.24
N THR A 360 9.29 20.09 -6.94
CA THR A 360 9.91 18.98 -6.21
C THR A 360 8.85 17.99 -5.74
N GLU A 361 9.25 16.76 -5.40
CA GLU A 361 8.30 15.78 -4.86
C GLU A 361 7.63 16.28 -3.58
N PHE A 362 8.31 17.06 -2.76
CA PHE A 362 7.81 17.61 -1.49
C PHE A 362 6.59 18.52 -1.63
N ALA A 363 6.30 19.05 -2.83
CA ALA A 363 5.07 19.79 -3.09
C ALA A 363 3.80 18.91 -3.06
N ASN A 364 3.96 17.58 -3.17
CA ASN A 364 2.88 16.61 -3.26
C ASN A 364 2.73 15.78 -1.97
N GLY A 365 3.25 16.26 -0.83
CA GLY A 365 3.34 15.50 0.43
C GLY A 365 4.72 15.52 1.12
N VAL A 366 4.77 15.05 2.36
CA VAL A 366 5.99 14.89 3.14
C VAL A 366 5.77 13.65 3.99
N SER A 367 6.74 12.74 4.02
CA SER A 367 6.67 11.51 4.82
C SER A 367 6.86 11.82 6.30
N THR A 368 7.78 12.73 6.63
CA THR A 368 7.95 13.25 7.99
C THR A 368 8.71 14.56 7.98
N ALA A 369 8.62 15.34 9.05
CA ALA A 369 9.35 16.59 9.22
C ALA A 369 9.81 16.74 10.67
N THR A 370 10.92 17.43 10.87
CA THR A 370 11.35 17.83 12.21
C THR A 370 12.12 19.14 12.20
N VAL A 371 12.07 19.88 13.29
CA VAL A 371 12.77 21.16 13.42
C VAL A 371 14.28 20.95 13.49
N VAL A 372 15.03 21.85 12.85
CA VAL A 372 16.47 21.92 13.06
C VAL A 372 16.73 22.52 14.45
N PRO A 373 17.44 21.83 15.37
CA PRO A 373 17.69 22.37 16.70
C PRO A 373 18.37 23.74 16.67
N GLY A 374 17.91 24.65 17.54
CA GLY A 374 18.41 26.03 17.61
C GLY A 374 17.82 26.99 16.57
N HIS A 375 16.94 26.51 15.68
CA HIS A 375 16.23 27.34 14.72
C HIS A 375 14.72 27.35 14.99
N GLN A 376 14.06 28.47 14.69
CA GLN A 376 12.63 28.65 14.97
C GLN A 376 11.74 28.31 13.76
N ASP A 377 12.29 28.36 12.55
CA ASP A 377 11.55 28.28 11.28
C ASP A 377 12.22 27.37 10.24
N ILE A 378 13.34 26.73 10.62
CA ILE A 378 14.07 25.82 9.73
C ILE A 378 13.75 24.38 10.11
N MET A 379 13.34 23.60 9.11
CA MET A 379 12.92 22.22 9.26
C MET A 379 13.69 21.33 8.29
N TRP A 380 13.90 20.08 8.68
CA TRP A 380 14.12 19.01 7.72
C TRP A 380 12.77 18.43 7.33
N LEU A 381 12.49 18.36 6.03
CA LEU A 381 11.36 17.63 5.47
C LEU A 381 11.95 16.39 4.81
N PHE A 382 11.34 15.23 5.05
CA PHE A 382 11.72 13.94 4.49
C PHE A 382 10.59 13.42 3.62
N ARG A 383 10.93 12.85 2.48
CA ARG A 383 9.98 12.20 1.59
C ARG A 383 10.70 11.09 0.85
N GLY A 384 10.19 9.86 0.97
CA GLY A 384 10.89 8.71 0.41
C GLY A 384 12.31 8.63 0.95
N SER A 385 13.27 8.43 0.05
CA SER A 385 14.70 8.39 0.37
C SER A 385 15.36 9.76 0.39
N GLN A 386 14.59 10.84 0.25
CA GLN A 386 15.11 12.20 0.12
C GLN A 386 14.76 13.07 1.31
N TYR A 387 15.54 14.14 1.47
CA TYR A 387 15.23 15.21 2.39
C TYR A 387 15.58 16.59 1.80
N VAL A 388 14.91 17.61 2.33
CA VAL A 388 15.25 19.02 2.16
C VAL A 388 15.41 19.69 3.52
N ARG A 389 16.29 20.69 3.62
CA ARG A 389 16.27 21.66 4.71
C ARG A 389 15.58 22.91 4.23
N TYR A 390 14.46 23.26 4.83
CA TYR A 390 13.54 24.27 4.35
C TYR A 390 13.33 25.37 5.40
N SER A 391 13.33 26.64 4.99
CA SER A 391 12.92 27.77 5.84
C SER A 391 11.46 28.11 5.53
N ALA A 392 10.59 27.90 6.51
CA ALA A 392 9.17 28.28 6.39
C ALA A 392 8.95 29.79 6.48
N ARG A 393 9.88 30.55 7.06
CA ARG A 393 9.79 32.01 7.10
C ARG A 393 10.11 32.66 5.75
N GLU A 394 11.13 32.13 5.08
CA GLU A 394 11.60 32.68 3.80
C GLU A 394 10.94 32.02 2.59
N ASP A 395 10.13 30.96 2.80
CA ASP A 395 9.61 30.06 1.76
C ASP A 395 10.74 29.67 0.80
N ARG A 396 11.72 28.92 1.33
CA ARG A 396 12.95 28.61 0.58
C ARG A 396 13.57 27.28 0.99
N ILE A 397 13.93 26.47 -0.01
CA ILE A 397 14.82 25.33 0.16
C ILE A 397 16.26 25.84 0.39
N LEU A 398 16.79 25.58 1.59
CA LEU A 398 18.16 25.93 1.97
C LEU A 398 19.16 24.84 1.58
N VAL A 399 18.74 23.57 1.62
CA VAL A 399 19.52 22.39 1.22
C VAL A 399 18.58 21.37 0.59
N GLY A 400 19.02 20.71 -0.47
CA GLY A 400 18.27 19.62 -1.11
C GLY A 400 17.47 20.07 -2.34
N PRO A 401 16.67 19.15 -2.93
CA PRO A 401 16.50 17.75 -2.53
C PRO A 401 17.81 16.95 -2.57
N LYS A 402 18.08 16.15 -1.53
CA LYS A 402 19.24 15.27 -1.41
C LYS A 402 18.80 13.91 -0.90
N GLU A 403 19.55 12.86 -1.22
CA GLU A 403 19.34 11.55 -0.60
C GLU A 403 19.66 11.60 0.88
N ILE A 404 18.86 10.92 1.70
CA ILE A 404 19.11 10.74 3.13
C ILE A 404 20.47 10.06 3.33
N TYR A 405 20.77 9.05 2.49
CA TYR A 405 22.07 8.37 2.45
C TYR A 405 23.26 9.34 2.40
N ASP A 406 23.19 10.40 1.59
CA ASP A 406 24.27 11.37 1.42
C ASP A 406 24.31 12.42 2.54
N GLY A 407 23.16 12.70 3.17
CA GLY A 407 23.00 13.78 4.14
C GLY A 407 23.07 13.38 5.60
N TRP A 408 22.89 12.09 5.90
CA TRP A 408 22.72 11.54 7.24
C TRP A 408 23.64 10.33 7.43
N PRO A 409 24.96 10.56 7.66
CA PRO A 409 25.96 9.49 7.59
C PRO A 409 25.73 8.40 8.63
N GLY A 410 25.16 8.72 9.80
CA GLY A 410 24.77 7.73 10.81
C GLY A 410 23.72 6.73 10.35
N LEU A 411 22.94 7.05 9.32
CA LEU A 411 21.87 6.19 8.79
C LEU A 411 22.32 5.30 7.63
N GLN A 412 23.52 5.50 7.06
CA GLN A 412 23.94 4.87 5.78
C GLN A 412 23.84 3.35 5.74
N ASP A 413 24.05 2.70 6.88
CA ASP A 413 23.99 1.23 7.02
C ASP A 413 22.65 0.75 7.61
N THR A 414 21.65 1.61 7.65
CA THR A 414 20.30 1.31 8.14
C THR A 414 19.28 1.46 7.03
N THR A 415 18.10 0.88 7.21
CA THR A 415 17.01 1.03 6.26
C THR A 415 16.50 2.46 6.20
N PHE A 416 16.63 3.26 7.27
CA PHE A 416 16.10 4.64 7.39
C PHE A 416 16.53 5.60 6.28
N VAL A 417 17.57 5.29 5.49
CA VAL A 417 17.92 6.05 4.28
C VAL A 417 16.90 5.96 3.15
N ASP A 418 16.05 4.92 3.14
CA ASP A 418 15.04 4.72 2.11
C ASP A 418 13.71 5.41 2.43
N TYR A 419 13.36 5.54 3.71
CA TYR A 419 12.08 6.06 4.19
C TYR A 419 12.11 6.25 5.70
N ILE A 420 11.43 7.30 6.19
CA ILE A 420 11.21 7.59 7.61
C ILE A 420 9.73 7.94 7.78
N ASP A 421 9.05 7.26 8.70
CA ASP A 421 7.61 7.43 8.96
C ASP A 421 7.33 8.63 9.85
N ALA A 422 8.12 8.81 10.92
CA ALA A 422 7.96 9.93 11.84
C ALA A 422 9.31 10.38 12.39
N ALA A 423 9.42 11.66 12.74
CA ALA A 423 10.64 12.25 13.27
C ALA A 423 10.29 13.30 14.31
N VAL A 424 11.00 13.30 15.45
CA VAL A 424 10.80 14.31 16.48
C VAL A 424 12.14 14.66 17.14
N LYS A 425 12.35 15.96 17.39
CA LYS A 425 13.47 16.42 18.20
C LYS A 425 13.37 15.80 19.58
N ASP A 426 14.50 15.33 20.13
CA ASP A 426 14.53 14.73 21.45
C ASP A 426 13.90 15.68 22.50
N PRO A 427 12.79 15.28 23.14
CA PRO A 427 12.06 16.14 24.05
C PRO A 427 12.82 16.43 25.36
N SER A 428 13.90 15.70 25.65
CA SER A 428 14.81 16.01 26.76
C SER A 428 15.61 17.30 26.55
N GLY A 429 15.67 17.79 25.30
CA GLY A 429 16.48 18.93 24.90
C GLY A 429 17.88 18.56 24.41
N ALA A 430 18.23 17.27 24.37
CA ALA A 430 19.44 16.79 23.71
C ALA A 430 19.47 17.23 22.23
N ASN A 431 20.67 17.43 21.68
CA ASN A 431 20.85 17.72 20.26
C ASN A 431 20.73 16.42 19.44
N ALA A 432 19.56 15.80 19.49
CA ALA A 432 19.28 14.49 18.92
C ALA A 432 17.85 14.41 18.40
N LEU A 433 17.58 13.38 17.59
CA LEU A 433 16.28 13.09 17.01
C LEU A 433 15.86 11.65 17.34
N TYR A 434 14.58 11.42 17.54
CA TYR A 434 13.97 10.11 17.37
C TYR A 434 13.43 10.01 15.94
N LEU A 435 13.86 8.99 15.21
CA LEU A 435 13.38 8.67 13.85
C LEU A 435 12.68 7.32 13.92
N PHE A 436 11.47 7.23 13.40
CA PHE A 436 10.64 6.03 13.40
C PHE A 436 10.46 5.49 11.98
N ARG A 437 10.47 4.16 11.84
CA ARG A 437 10.16 3.46 10.59
C ARG A 437 9.63 2.06 10.90
N GLY A 438 8.42 1.76 10.48
CA GLY A 438 7.70 0.56 10.86
C GLY A 438 7.80 0.34 12.37
N PRO A 439 8.09 -0.88 12.84
CA PRO A 439 8.23 -1.16 14.26
C PRO A 439 9.57 -0.68 14.85
N GLU A 440 10.43 0.00 14.09
CA GLU A 440 11.78 0.38 14.51
C GLU A 440 11.89 1.88 14.83
N VAL A 441 12.81 2.20 15.74
CA VAL A 441 13.21 3.57 16.08
C VAL A 441 14.73 3.67 16.17
N VAL A 442 15.26 4.79 15.68
CA VAL A 442 16.65 5.20 15.83
C VAL A 442 16.69 6.49 16.64
N HIS A 443 17.59 6.56 17.62
CA HIS A 443 17.97 7.81 18.27
C HIS A 443 19.25 8.32 17.60
N TYR A 444 19.13 9.41 16.83
CA TYR A 444 20.21 9.99 16.03
C TYR A 444 20.83 11.17 16.76
N ASN A 445 22.13 11.13 17.04
CA ASN A 445 22.88 12.22 17.64
C ASN A 445 23.35 13.20 16.55
N LEU A 446 22.92 14.46 16.63
CA LEU A 446 23.26 15.48 15.64
C LEU A 446 24.64 16.12 15.88
N ASP A 447 25.29 15.87 17.01
CA ASP A 447 26.62 16.42 17.31
C ASP A 447 27.73 15.68 16.55
N ASP A 448 27.59 14.36 16.38
CA ASP A 448 28.61 13.48 15.81
C ASP A 448 28.08 12.49 14.76
N ASP A 449 26.81 12.63 14.37
CA ASP A 449 26.12 11.77 13.42
C ASP A 449 26.10 10.29 13.80
N THR A 450 26.24 9.97 15.09
CA THR A 450 26.12 8.58 15.58
C THR A 450 24.67 8.21 15.85
N ILE A 451 24.37 6.91 15.82
CA ILE A 451 23.04 6.38 16.11
C ILE A 451 23.04 5.38 17.25
N SER A 452 21.93 5.36 18.00
CA SER A 452 21.54 4.26 18.87
C SER A 452 20.31 3.58 18.27
N GLY A 453 20.48 2.34 17.80
CA GLY A 453 19.49 1.59 17.03
C GLY A 453 20.00 1.19 15.64
N PRO A 454 19.12 0.72 14.73
CA PRO A 454 17.67 0.60 14.88
C PRO A 454 17.27 -0.41 15.96
N ASN A 455 16.29 -0.05 16.80
CA ASN A 455 15.72 -0.93 17.82
C ASN A 455 14.20 -1.01 17.62
N LEU A 456 13.59 -2.14 17.99
CA LEU A 456 12.13 -2.22 18.03
C LEU A 456 11.57 -1.19 19.02
N ILE A 457 10.47 -0.51 18.66
CA ILE A 457 9.78 0.46 19.51
C ILE A 457 9.43 -0.16 20.86
N LYS A 458 8.95 -1.41 20.85
CA LYS A 458 8.65 -2.19 22.07
C LYS A 458 9.84 -2.28 23.05
N SER A 459 11.07 -2.27 22.54
CA SER A 459 12.29 -2.36 23.34
C SER A 459 12.90 -0.99 23.66
N ALA A 460 12.82 -0.05 22.73
CA ALA A 460 13.40 1.28 22.86
C ALA A 460 12.53 2.26 23.64
N LEU A 461 11.21 2.06 23.65
CA LEU A 461 10.23 2.86 24.38
C LEU A 461 9.41 1.95 25.33
N PRO A 462 9.99 1.56 26.49
CA PRO A 462 9.30 0.72 27.47
C PRO A 462 7.99 1.34 27.94
N GLY A 463 7.01 0.50 28.23
CA GLY A 463 5.64 0.90 28.58
C GLY A 463 4.70 0.99 27.38
N LEU A 464 5.16 0.79 26.14
CA LEU A 464 4.31 0.71 24.95
C LEU A 464 3.94 -0.74 24.56
N GLU A 465 4.41 -1.75 25.30
CA GLU A 465 4.43 -3.17 24.89
C GLU A 465 3.06 -3.77 24.55
N ASP A 466 2.01 -3.22 25.14
CA ASP A 466 0.61 -3.66 25.04
C ASP A 466 -0.23 -2.69 24.18
N THR A 467 0.41 -1.86 23.36
CA THR A 467 -0.24 -0.88 22.48
C THR A 467 0.11 -1.14 21.01
N ASN A 468 -0.74 -0.69 20.10
CA ASN A 468 -0.49 -0.82 18.65
C ASN A 468 0.68 0.04 18.15
N PHE A 469 1.17 0.98 18.97
CA PHE A 469 2.31 1.84 18.63
C PHE A 469 3.63 1.07 18.52
N ILE A 470 3.71 -0.17 19.01
CA ILE A 470 4.89 -1.04 18.79
C ILE A 470 5.08 -1.43 17.32
N HIS A 471 4.02 -1.33 16.51
CA HIS A 471 4.05 -1.62 15.07
C HIS A 471 4.39 -0.38 14.23
N GLY A 472 4.62 0.77 14.86
CA GLY A 472 5.04 2.01 14.20
C GLY A 472 4.25 3.25 14.59
N VAL A 473 4.79 4.39 14.16
CA VAL A 473 4.33 5.75 14.48
C VAL A 473 4.22 6.51 13.17
N SER A 474 3.06 7.09 12.88
CA SER A 474 2.83 7.86 11.64
C SER A 474 3.23 9.32 11.78
N ALA A 475 3.20 9.88 12.99
CA ALA A 475 3.71 11.22 13.27
C ALA A 475 4.13 11.34 14.73
N ALA A 476 5.05 12.24 15.02
CA ALA A 476 5.53 12.49 16.37
C ALA A 476 5.75 13.98 16.61
N LEU A 477 5.39 14.46 17.80
CA LEU A 477 5.47 15.87 18.15
C LEU A 477 5.97 16.03 19.59
N ALA A 478 6.98 16.88 19.82
CA ALA A 478 7.41 17.17 21.18
C ALA A 478 6.35 18.00 21.91
N CYS A 479 6.07 17.69 23.18
CA CYS A 479 5.06 18.42 23.96
C CYS A 479 5.64 19.79 24.40
N PRO A 480 5.09 20.92 23.92
CA PRO A 480 5.63 22.23 24.28
C PRO A 480 5.54 22.50 25.79
N GLY A 481 6.66 22.86 26.40
CA GLY A 481 6.72 23.17 27.84
C GLY A 481 6.77 21.94 28.76
N SER A 482 6.71 20.72 28.22
CA SER A 482 6.85 19.46 28.97
C SER A 482 8.14 18.75 28.56
N PRO A 483 9.26 18.95 29.28
CA PRO A 483 10.51 18.25 28.95
C PRO A 483 10.32 16.74 29.06
N ASN A 484 10.96 16.02 28.15
CA ASN A 484 10.87 14.56 27.98
C ASN A 484 9.50 14.02 27.54
N GLU A 485 8.50 14.86 27.27
CA GLU A 485 7.21 14.37 26.76
C GLU A 485 7.08 14.57 25.25
N MET A 486 6.55 13.56 24.58
CA MET A 486 6.15 13.63 23.16
C MET A 486 4.78 12.98 22.95
N TRP A 487 4.05 13.52 21.99
CA TRP A 487 2.89 12.87 21.41
C TRP A 487 3.33 11.96 20.27
N LEU A 488 2.81 10.73 20.27
CA LEU A 488 2.94 9.80 19.16
C LEU A 488 1.56 9.60 18.56
N PHE A 489 1.48 9.63 17.23
CA PHE A 489 0.27 9.41 16.47
C PHE A 489 0.41 8.14 15.63
N ARG A 490 -0.67 7.39 15.53
CA ARG A 490 -0.77 6.21 14.68
C ARG A 490 -2.24 6.02 14.33
N ASP A 491 -2.53 5.78 13.05
CA ASP A 491 -3.89 5.52 12.60
C ASP A 491 -4.81 6.69 13.02
N ASP A 492 -5.93 6.41 13.70
CA ASP A 492 -6.84 7.39 14.29
C ASP A 492 -6.56 7.68 15.78
N GLU A 493 -5.50 7.11 16.35
CA GLU A 493 -5.15 7.20 17.77
C GLU A 493 -3.91 8.05 18.02
N TYR A 494 -3.82 8.56 19.25
CA TYR A 494 -2.60 9.15 19.77
C TYR A 494 -2.36 8.73 21.22
N LEU A 495 -1.11 8.84 21.65
CA LEU A 495 -0.72 8.71 23.05
C LEU A 495 0.26 9.82 23.42
N ARG A 496 0.50 9.99 24.74
CA ARG A 496 1.56 10.87 25.25
C ARG A 496 2.58 10.04 26.02
N TYR A 497 3.82 10.05 25.57
CA TYR A 497 4.91 9.26 26.13
C TYR A 497 5.95 10.15 26.81
N ASN A 498 6.46 9.72 27.97
CA ASN A 498 7.57 10.37 28.66
C ASN A 498 8.86 9.55 28.48
N THR A 499 9.87 10.12 27.82
CA THR A 499 11.15 9.46 27.50
C THR A 499 12.09 9.29 28.70
N TYR A 500 11.90 10.05 29.78
CA TYR A 500 12.72 9.95 30.98
C TYR A 500 12.14 8.94 31.98
N GLU A 501 10.83 9.01 32.20
CA GLU A 501 10.12 8.09 33.09
C GLU A 501 9.79 6.75 32.43
N CYS A 502 10.00 6.65 31.11
CA CYS A 502 9.68 5.49 30.27
C CYS A 502 8.26 4.97 30.50
N ARG A 503 7.27 5.87 30.41
CA ARG A 503 5.85 5.52 30.60
C ARG A 503 4.92 6.45 29.85
N MET A 504 3.71 5.96 29.59
CA MET A 504 2.63 6.74 29.00
C MET A 504 2.00 7.67 30.05
N GLY A 505 1.97 8.97 29.77
CA GLY A 505 1.17 9.96 30.50
C GLY A 505 -0.30 9.98 30.06
N ILE A 506 -0.57 9.57 28.82
CA ILE A 506 -1.91 9.36 28.25
C ILE A 506 -1.87 8.03 27.50
N GLN A 507 -2.81 7.13 27.81
CA GLN A 507 -3.00 5.87 27.10
C GLN A 507 -3.56 6.13 25.68
N PRO A 508 -3.37 5.20 24.72
CA PRO A 508 -3.96 5.31 23.39
C PRO A 508 -5.45 5.67 23.45
N LYS A 509 -5.85 6.66 22.68
CA LYS A 509 -7.25 7.05 22.48
C LYS A 509 -7.40 7.79 21.15
N PRO A 510 -8.63 7.95 20.62
CA PRO A 510 -8.85 8.63 19.35
C PRO A 510 -8.33 10.07 19.36
N ILE A 511 -7.73 10.50 18.26
CA ILE A 511 -7.21 11.86 18.05
C ILE A 511 -8.33 12.88 18.27
N ALA A 512 -9.50 12.67 17.70
CA ALA A 512 -10.64 13.59 17.80
C ALA A 512 -11.29 13.69 19.21
N GLU A 513 -10.95 12.77 20.13
CA GLU A 513 -11.28 12.91 21.56
C GLU A 513 -10.26 13.77 22.32
N GLY A 514 -9.02 13.80 21.85
CA GLY A 514 -7.92 14.51 22.49
C GLY A 514 -7.56 15.86 21.89
N TRP A 515 -7.94 16.07 20.64
CA TRP A 515 -7.56 17.21 19.81
C TRP A 515 -8.81 17.77 19.13
N SER A 516 -9.48 18.74 19.77
CA SER A 516 -10.81 19.19 19.35
C SER A 516 -10.84 19.79 17.95
N GLY A 517 -9.80 20.52 17.54
CA GLY A 517 -9.68 21.01 16.15
C GLY A 517 -9.76 19.91 15.09
N PHE A 518 -9.22 18.70 15.35
CA PHE A 518 -9.31 17.59 14.40
C PHE A 518 -10.71 17.02 14.25
N ARG A 519 -11.58 17.18 15.25
CA ARG A 519 -13.00 16.77 15.15
C ARG A 519 -13.75 17.47 14.03
N ASP A 520 -13.40 18.73 13.75
CA ASP A 520 -14.06 19.53 12.72
C ASP A 520 -13.49 19.25 11.32
N LYS A 521 -12.29 18.65 11.22
CA LYS A 521 -11.61 18.37 9.94
C LYS A 521 -12.13 17.11 9.21
N LEU A 522 -12.74 16.18 9.92
CA LEU A 522 -13.05 14.78 9.53
C LEU A 522 -13.88 14.56 8.23
N PHE A 523 -14.07 15.53 7.35
CA PHE A 523 -14.84 15.37 6.11
C PHE A 523 -14.19 16.08 4.91
N ILE A 524 -12.92 16.45 5.02
CA ILE A 524 -12.20 17.24 4.00
C ILE A 524 -11.17 16.40 3.25
N ASP A 525 -10.56 15.48 3.98
CA ASP A 525 -9.52 14.56 3.56
C ASP A 525 -10.07 13.27 2.93
N ARG A 526 -11.27 12.82 3.32
CA ARG A 526 -11.94 11.66 2.71
C ARG A 526 -13.44 11.57 3.02
N MET A 527 -14.13 10.74 2.23
CA MET A 527 -15.46 10.18 2.54
C MET A 527 -15.36 8.65 2.50
N ASP A 528 -15.65 7.97 3.61
CA ASP A 528 -15.63 6.50 3.66
C ASP A 528 -16.95 5.86 3.26
N ALA A 529 -18.06 6.55 3.51
CA ALA A 529 -19.35 6.10 3.02
C ALA A 529 -20.31 7.27 2.85
N ALA A 530 -21.28 7.08 1.97
CA ALA A 530 -22.38 8.01 1.79
C ALA A 530 -23.70 7.25 1.82
N LEU A 531 -24.68 7.74 2.59
CA LEU A 531 -26.01 7.16 2.68
C LEU A 531 -27.06 8.24 2.45
N ALA A 532 -27.92 8.07 1.45
CA ALA A 532 -29.00 9.03 1.22
C ALA A 532 -30.07 8.89 2.31
N HIS A 533 -30.65 10.01 2.74
CA HIS A 533 -31.79 10.00 3.65
C HIS A 533 -32.99 9.35 2.95
N PRO A 534 -33.68 8.36 3.56
CA PRO A 534 -34.71 7.58 2.88
C PRO A 534 -35.93 8.42 2.46
N THR A 535 -36.19 9.53 3.15
CA THR A 535 -37.40 10.36 2.94
C THR A 535 -37.12 11.85 2.70
N SER A 536 -35.90 12.33 2.92
CA SER A 536 -35.58 13.77 2.84
C SER A 536 -34.75 13.98 1.59
N ASN A 537 -35.40 14.47 0.53
CA ASN A 537 -34.72 14.65 -0.74
C ASN A 537 -33.54 15.61 -0.59
N GLY A 538 -32.36 15.20 -1.04
CA GLY A 538 -31.16 16.01 -0.95
C GLY A 538 -30.34 15.84 0.33
N GLU A 539 -30.88 15.22 1.38
CA GLU A 539 -30.13 14.96 2.61
C GLU A 539 -29.29 13.68 2.47
N ILE A 540 -28.01 13.77 2.81
CA ILE A 540 -27.06 12.67 2.74
C ILE A 540 -26.31 12.62 4.08
N TRP A 541 -26.17 11.42 4.64
CA TRP A 541 -25.18 11.18 5.67
C TRP A 541 -23.86 10.80 5.00
N PHE A 542 -22.82 11.56 5.32
CA PHE A 542 -21.46 11.20 5.00
C PHE A 542 -20.81 10.65 6.25
N PHE A 543 -20.05 9.57 6.09
CA PHE A 543 -19.29 8.93 7.15
C PHE A 543 -17.81 9.02 6.84
N HIS A 544 -17.03 9.30 7.86
CA HIS A 544 -15.59 9.25 7.81
C HIS A 544 -15.07 8.90 9.20
N ASP A 545 -14.27 7.85 9.28
CA ASP A 545 -13.85 7.24 10.53
C ASP A 545 -15.05 7.08 11.50
N GLY A 546 -14.86 7.39 12.78
CA GLY A 546 -15.86 7.22 13.82
C GLY A 546 -16.94 8.29 13.83
N TYR A 547 -17.08 9.07 12.76
CA TYR A 547 -17.91 10.26 12.71
C TYR A 547 -18.81 10.29 11.48
N TYR A 548 -19.86 11.10 11.58
CA TYR A 548 -20.73 11.38 10.46
C TYR A 548 -21.18 12.84 10.46
N VAL A 549 -21.52 13.35 9.28
CA VAL A 549 -22.26 14.61 9.08
C VAL A 549 -23.54 14.32 8.32
N ARG A 550 -24.56 15.16 8.51
CA ARG A 550 -25.71 15.20 7.58
C ARG A 550 -25.61 16.45 6.74
N PHE A 551 -25.65 16.28 5.43
CA PHE A 551 -25.44 17.32 4.44
C PHE A 551 -26.66 17.48 3.55
N ASN A 552 -27.08 18.73 3.35
CA ASN A 552 -28.12 19.09 2.41
C ASN A 552 -27.49 19.47 1.06
N THR A 553 -27.57 18.58 0.09
CA THR A 553 -26.97 18.78 -1.24
C THR A 553 -27.58 19.92 -2.06
N PRO A 554 -28.91 20.16 -2.07
CA PRO A 554 -29.47 21.28 -2.84
C PRO A 554 -29.03 22.66 -2.34
N ASN A 555 -28.87 22.82 -1.02
CA ASN A 555 -28.48 24.09 -0.41
C ASN A 555 -26.96 24.19 -0.17
N ASN A 556 -26.21 23.11 -0.41
CA ASN A 556 -24.78 22.99 -0.14
C ASN A 556 -24.40 23.40 1.30
N VAL A 557 -25.10 22.85 2.30
CA VAL A 557 -24.86 23.15 3.72
C VAL A 557 -24.90 21.91 4.60
N ILE A 558 -24.10 21.92 5.67
CA ILE A 558 -24.25 20.97 6.78
C ILE A 558 -25.60 21.22 7.47
N SER A 559 -26.47 20.20 7.48
CA SER A 559 -27.76 20.22 8.18
C SER A 559 -27.69 19.57 9.57
N HIS A 560 -26.62 18.80 9.83
CA HIS A 560 -26.28 18.27 11.14
C HIS A 560 -24.75 18.18 11.27
N VAL A 561 -24.21 18.87 12.27
CA VAL A 561 -22.76 18.99 12.51
C VAL A 561 -22.10 17.64 12.79
N THR A 562 -20.79 17.61 12.62
CA THR A 562 -19.95 16.43 12.85
C THR A 562 -20.23 15.83 14.22
N THR A 563 -20.70 14.58 14.21
CA THR A 563 -21.14 13.87 15.40
C THR A 563 -20.52 12.47 15.40
N PRO A 564 -20.01 11.98 16.54
CA PRO A 564 -19.58 10.58 16.63
C PRO A 564 -20.72 9.64 16.19
N ILE A 565 -20.40 8.59 15.42
CA ILE A 565 -21.38 7.61 14.98
C ILE A 565 -22.08 6.98 16.20
N ALA A 566 -21.33 6.65 17.25
CA ALA A 566 -21.86 6.11 18.51
C ALA A 566 -22.89 7.03 19.21
N ASP A 567 -22.88 8.33 18.90
CA ASP A 567 -23.78 9.33 19.49
C ASP A 567 -24.98 9.66 18.59
N GLY A 568 -24.82 9.62 17.27
CA GLY A 568 -25.93 9.89 16.35
C GLY A 568 -26.69 8.67 15.85
N TRP A 569 -26.06 7.50 15.92
CA TRP A 569 -26.59 6.21 15.51
C TRP A 569 -26.58 5.27 16.72
N GLN A 570 -27.46 5.53 17.70
CA GLN A 570 -27.37 4.90 19.03
C GLN A 570 -27.51 3.38 18.97
N GLY A 571 -28.24 2.87 17.97
CA GLY A 571 -28.35 1.46 17.66
C GLY A 571 -27.01 0.79 17.33
N LEU A 572 -26.02 1.55 16.84
CA LEU A 572 -24.68 1.05 16.53
C LEU A 572 -23.76 0.99 17.76
N LYS A 573 -24.07 1.67 18.86
CA LYS A 573 -23.21 1.78 20.05
C LYS A 573 -22.66 0.45 20.60
N PRO A 574 -23.40 -0.68 20.58
CA PRO A 574 -22.86 -1.98 20.97
C PRO A 574 -21.83 -2.59 19.99
N TYR A 575 -21.75 -2.08 18.76
CA TYR A 575 -20.98 -2.61 17.64
C TYR A 575 -19.80 -1.68 17.34
N LYS A 576 -18.76 -1.78 18.18
CA LYS A 576 -17.61 -0.84 18.18
C LYS A 576 -17.01 -0.62 16.80
N ASP A 577 -16.89 -1.67 15.99
CA ASP A 577 -16.26 -1.58 14.67
C ASP A 577 -17.07 -0.66 13.73
N PHE A 578 -18.40 -0.78 13.73
CA PHE A 578 -19.30 0.10 12.99
C PHE A 578 -19.41 1.51 13.58
N CYS A 579 -19.06 1.70 14.85
CA CYS A 579 -18.93 3.03 15.44
C CYS A 579 -17.58 3.69 15.11
N ARG A 580 -16.56 2.91 14.75
CA ARG A 580 -15.25 3.40 14.34
C ARG A 580 -15.18 3.71 12.87
N ARG A 581 -15.94 3.00 12.03
CA ARG A 581 -16.00 3.27 10.59
C ARG A 581 -17.18 2.57 9.93
N ILE A 582 -17.61 3.13 8.82
CA ILE A 582 -18.50 2.49 7.86
C ILE A 582 -17.83 2.61 6.49
N ASP A 583 -17.42 1.49 5.90
CA ASP A 583 -16.67 1.45 4.62
C ASP A 583 -17.59 1.59 3.41
N ALA A 584 -18.85 1.21 3.53
CA ALA A 584 -19.85 1.49 2.52
C ALA A 584 -21.25 1.46 3.14
N ALA A 585 -22.16 2.24 2.55
CA ALA A 585 -23.55 2.26 2.96
C ALA A 585 -24.46 2.20 1.73
N LEU A 586 -25.52 1.38 1.79
CA LEU A 586 -26.46 1.21 0.70
C LEU A 586 -27.89 1.21 1.21
N ASN A 587 -28.71 2.16 0.77
CA ASN A 587 -30.14 2.17 1.07
C ASN A 587 -30.82 0.89 0.56
N ILE A 588 -31.71 0.32 1.38
CA ILE A 588 -32.56 -0.78 0.94
C ILE A 588 -33.75 -0.20 0.16
N PRO A 589 -33.94 -0.56 -1.11
CA PRO A 589 -35.00 -0.01 -1.95
C PRO A 589 -36.40 -0.19 -1.31
N GLY A 590 -37.15 0.92 -1.24
CA GLY A 590 -38.51 0.95 -0.71
C GLY A 590 -38.62 0.75 0.82
N LYS A 591 -37.53 0.84 1.58
CA LYS A 591 -37.53 0.68 3.04
C LYS A 591 -36.74 1.80 3.71
N SER A 592 -37.10 2.13 4.96
CA SER A 592 -36.28 3.00 5.83
C SER A 592 -35.13 2.21 6.49
N LYS A 593 -34.36 1.48 5.66
CA LYS A 593 -33.27 0.61 6.11
C LYS A 593 -32.06 0.76 5.21
N ALA A 594 -30.89 0.44 5.73
CA ALA A 594 -29.64 0.40 4.97
C ALA A 594 -28.86 -0.87 5.27
N TRP A 595 -28.08 -1.32 4.29
CA TRP A 595 -26.93 -2.17 4.56
C TRP A 595 -25.73 -1.29 4.85
N LEU A 596 -25.10 -1.51 6.00
CA LEU A 596 -23.83 -0.88 6.36
C LEU A 596 -22.75 -1.96 6.28
N PHE A 597 -21.64 -1.65 5.64
CA PHE A 597 -20.50 -2.55 5.46
C PHE A 597 -19.31 -2.02 6.25
N HIS A 598 -18.55 -2.94 6.84
CA HIS A 598 -17.33 -2.64 7.58
C HIS A 598 -16.43 -3.90 7.59
N GLY A 599 -15.24 -3.77 7.01
CA GLY A 599 -14.34 -4.87 6.70
C GLY A 599 -15.06 -6.01 5.98
N HIS A 600 -14.94 -7.22 6.54
CA HIS A 600 -15.57 -8.43 6.01
C HIS A 600 -17.03 -8.61 6.45
N SER A 601 -17.58 -7.65 7.17
CA SER A 601 -18.89 -7.73 7.81
C SER A 601 -19.87 -6.72 7.24
N TYR A 602 -21.15 -7.04 7.37
CA TYR A 602 -22.23 -6.11 7.11
C TYR A 602 -23.34 -6.27 8.14
N LEU A 603 -24.12 -5.22 8.36
CA LEU A 603 -25.36 -5.28 9.11
C LEU A 603 -26.49 -4.59 8.34
N THR A 604 -27.73 -4.90 8.71
CA THR A 604 -28.90 -4.15 8.26
C THR A 604 -29.33 -3.21 9.38
N TYR A 605 -29.30 -1.91 9.10
CA TYR A 605 -29.71 -0.88 10.01
C TYR A 605 -31.15 -0.43 9.71
N ASP A 606 -31.95 -0.27 10.76
CA ASP A 606 -33.26 0.38 10.71
C ASP A 606 -33.08 1.86 11.04
N ILE A 607 -33.16 2.71 10.01
CA ILE A 607 -32.84 4.14 10.10
C ILE A 607 -33.92 4.87 10.91
N GLU A 608 -35.19 4.44 10.79
CA GLU A 608 -36.31 5.11 11.48
C GLU A 608 -36.34 4.79 12.96
N ASN A 609 -36.06 3.54 13.33
CA ASN A 609 -36.05 3.09 14.73
C ASN A 609 -34.68 3.25 15.41
N ASP A 610 -33.68 3.76 14.69
CA ASP A 610 -32.28 3.89 15.16
C ASP A 610 -31.75 2.60 15.82
N SER A 611 -31.87 1.48 15.10
CA SER A 611 -31.53 0.15 15.64
C SER A 611 -30.96 -0.79 14.60
N VAL A 612 -30.07 -1.69 15.02
CA VAL A 612 -29.62 -2.80 14.17
C VAL A 612 -30.77 -3.80 14.00
N TYR A 613 -31.29 -3.92 12.78
CA TYR A 613 -32.35 -4.87 12.45
C TYR A 613 -31.82 -6.31 12.38
N SER A 614 -30.61 -6.50 11.85
CA SER A 614 -29.93 -7.80 11.78
C SER A 614 -28.44 -7.65 11.51
N GLY A 615 -27.63 -8.60 11.99
CA GLY A 615 -26.17 -8.59 11.85
C GLY A 615 -25.46 -8.17 13.15
N PRO A 616 -24.14 -7.94 13.12
CA PRO A 616 -23.27 -8.08 11.93
C PRO A 616 -23.13 -9.54 11.48
N TYR A 617 -23.02 -9.73 10.17
CA TYR A 617 -22.75 -11.01 9.53
C TYR A 617 -21.57 -10.85 8.57
N LEU A 618 -20.83 -11.93 8.32
CA LEU A 618 -19.85 -11.93 7.24
C LEU A 618 -20.53 -11.71 5.89
N ILE A 619 -19.94 -10.84 5.07
CA ILE A 619 -20.41 -10.54 3.70
C ILE A 619 -20.52 -11.83 2.91
N GLU A 620 -19.56 -12.74 3.06
CA GLU A 620 -19.56 -14.02 2.36
C GLU A 620 -20.77 -14.92 2.66
N ASN A 621 -21.43 -14.74 3.80
CA ASN A 621 -22.61 -15.51 4.21
C ASN A 621 -23.92 -14.83 3.80
N GLY A 622 -23.94 -13.49 3.78
CA GLY A 622 -25.11 -12.70 3.37
C GLY A 622 -25.22 -12.43 1.87
N TRP A 623 -24.10 -12.46 1.16
CA TRP A 623 -23.95 -12.01 -0.21
C TRP A 623 -23.22 -13.06 -1.07
N PRO A 624 -23.86 -14.21 -1.37
CA PRO A 624 -23.25 -15.32 -2.12
C PRO A 624 -22.77 -14.91 -3.51
N GLY A 625 -23.39 -13.92 -4.14
CA GLY A 625 -22.92 -13.34 -5.39
C GLY A 625 -21.58 -12.61 -5.22
N LEU A 626 -21.43 -11.81 -4.16
CA LEU A 626 -20.17 -11.12 -3.84
C LEU A 626 -19.06 -12.12 -3.51
N LYS A 627 -19.36 -13.13 -2.67
CA LYS A 627 -18.43 -14.26 -2.40
C LYS A 627 -17.94 -14.92 -3.68
N SER A 628 -18.85 -15.20 -4.63
CA SER A 628 -18.51 -15.86 -5.89
C SER A 628 -17.65 -14.98 -6.80
N ALA A 629 -17.76 -13.65 -6.66
CA ALA A 629 -16.98 -12.65 -7.37
C ALA A 629 -15.67 -12.27 -6.67
N GLY A 630 -15.38 -12.82 -5.48
CA GLY A 630 -14.20 -12.46 -4.70
C GLY A 630 -14.30 -11.08 -4.02
N PHE A 631 -15.52 -10.59 -3.81
CA PHE A 631 -15.78 -9.38 -3.04
C PHE A 631 -16.01 -9.79 -1.58
N ASP A 632 -14.95 -9.65 -0.78
CA ASP A 632 -14.92 -9.96 0.64
C ASP A 632 -15.15 -8.73 1.53
N HIS A 633 -14.96 -7.53 0.97
CA HIS A 633 -15.36 -6.23 1.50
C HIS A 633 -15.95 -5.34 0.38
N VAL A 634 -16.45 -4.16 0.73
CA VAL A 634 -17.06 -3.19 -0.18
C VAL A 634 -16.57 -1.80 0.20
N ASP A 635 -15.90 -1.11 -0.73
CA ASP A 635 -15.36 0.25 -0.52
C ASP A 635 -16.37 1.34 -0.86
N ALA A 636 -17.33 1.06 -1.73
CA ALA A 636 -18.44 1.96 -2.00
C ALA A 636 -19.62 1.19 -2.59
N ALA A 637 -20.83 1.67 -2.35
CA ALA A 637 -22.03 1.10 -2.93
C ALA A 637 -23.02 2.20 -3.29
N VAL A 638 -23.64 2.08 -4.47
CA VAL A 638 -24.69 3.00 -4.89
C VAL A 638 -25.74 2.28 -5.71
N LEU A 639 -27.00 2.61 -5.50
CA LEU A 639 -28.10 2.08 -6.28
C LEU A 639 -28.04 2.60 -7.73
N VAL A 640 -28.28 1.72 -8.69
CA VAL A 640 -28.33 2.08 -10.12
C VAL A 640 -29.55 2.97 -10.37
N PRO A 641 -29.40 4.19 -10.90
CA PRO A 641 -30.52 5.06 -11.24
C PRO A 641 -31.53 4.35 -12.16
N GLY A 642 -32.82 4.48 -11.85
CA GLY A 642 -33.90 3.82 -12.61
C GLY A 642 -34.06 2.32 -12.38
N GLU A 643 -33.12 1.63 -11.73
CA GLU A 643 -33.18 0.19 -11.45
C GLU A 643 -33.21 -0.04 -9.93
N SER A 644 -34.41 -0.10 -9.33
CA SER A 644 -34.58 -0.21 -7.88
C SER A 644 -34.10 -1.53 -7.28
N ASP A 645 -33.75 -2.53 -8.07
CA ASP A 645 -33.25 -3.83 -7.64
C ASP A 645 -31.79 -4.06 -8.04
N ARG A 646 -31.08 -2.99 -8.43
CA ARG A 646 -29.67 -3.04 -8.81
C ARG A 646 -28.82 -2.05 -8.04
N ALA A 647 -27.59 -2.47 -7.75
CA ALA A 647 -26.55 -1.62 -7.18
C ALA A 647 -25.24 -1.82 -7.93
N TRP A 648 -24.43 -0.76 -8.02
CA TRP A 648 -23.00 -0.89 -8.24
C TRP A 648 -22.30 -1.02 -6.89
N LEU A 649 -21.38 -1.97 -6.79
CA LEU A 649 -20.49 -2.14 -5.64
C LEU A 649 -19.05 -2.07 -6.15
N PHE A 650 -18.23 -1.36 -5.40
CA PHE A 650 -16.82 -1.10 -5.71
C PHE A 650 -15.93 -1.76 -4.66
N LYS A 651 -14.78 -2.28 -5.10
CA LYS A 651 -13.74 -2.90 -4.28
C LYS A 651 -12.42 -2.74 -5.01
N ASP A 652 -11.46 -2.08 -4.39
CA ASP A 652 -10.17 -1.75 -4.97
C ASP A 652 -10.37 -1.06 -6.34
N ASP A 653 -9.65 -1.50 -7.37
CA ASP A 653 -9.76 -1.02 -8.75
C ASP A 653 -10.93 -1.67 -9.52
N GLN A 654 -11.82 -2.39 -8.84
CA GLN A 654 -12.89 -3.17 -9.45
C GLN A 654 -14.28 -2.66 -9.06
N TYR A 655 -15.23 -2.96 -9.94
CA TYR A 655 -16.65 -2.80 -9.66
C TYR A 655 -17.46 -3.98 -10.21
N LEU A 656 -18.65 -4.12 -9.68
CA LEU A 656 -19.67 -5.02 -10.21
C LEU A 656 -21.06 -4.38 -10.16
N ARG A 657 -21.98 -4.89 -10.96
CA ARG A 657 -23.42 -4.58 -10.87
C ARG A 657 -24.14 -5.79 -10.29
N TYR A 658 -24.88 -5.57 -9.21
CA TYR A 658 -25.49 -6.61 -8.39
C TYR A 658 -27.01 -6.57 -8.45
N ASP A 659 -27.63 -7.74 -8.47
CA ASP A 659 -29.07 -7.95 -8.30
C ASP A 659 -29.37 -8.15 -6.82
N LEU A 660 -30.00 -7.14 -6.22
CA LEU A 660 -30.35 -7.13 -4.80
C LEU A 660 -31.50 -8.08 -4.46
N THR A 661 -32.33 -8.46 -5.43
CA THR A 661 -33.47 -9.37 -5.22
C THR A 661 -33.02 -10.83 -5.27
N ASN A 662 -32.21 -11.17 -6.27
CA ASN A 662 -31.75 -12.55 -6.49
C ASN A 662 -30.39 -12.84 -5.84
N ASN A 663 -29.75 -11.83 -5.25
CA ASN A 663 -28.48 -11.91 -4.54
C ASN A 663 -27.35 -12.45 -5.45
N LYS A 664 -27.22 -11.86 -6.65
CA LYS A 664 -26.33 -12.33 -7.71
C LYS A 664 -25.62 -11.18 -8.43
N VAL A 665 -24.42 -11.45 -8.93
CA VAL A 665 -23.71 -10.54 -9.83
C VAL A 665 -24.32 -10.62 -11.23
N VAL A 666 -24.70 -9.47 -11.77
CA VAL A 666 -25.28 -9.31 -13.12
C VAL A 666 -24.20 -8.90 -14.12
N LEU A 667 -23.23 -8.11 -13.68
CA LEU A 667 -22.08 -7.68 -14.46
C LEU A 667 -20.87 -7.53 -13.54
N GLY A 668 -19.69 -7.88 -14.04
CA GLY A 668 -18.47 -7.81 -13.26
C GLY A 668 -18.14 -9.13 -12.54
N PRO A 669 -17.08 -9.13 -11.72
CA PRO A 669 -16.21 -8.00 -11.44
C PRO A 669 -15.41 -7.56 -12.68
N LYS A 670 -15.19 -6.25 -12.83
CA LYS A 670 -14.39 -5.63 -13.90
C LYS A 670 -13.58 -4.47 -13.34
N PRO A 671 -12.43 -4.13 -13.94
CA PRO A 671 -11.74 -2.89 -13.62
C PRO A 671 -12.69 -1.68 -13.80
N ILE A 672 -12.63 -0.72 -12.89
CA ILE A 672 -13.41 0.53 -12.98
C ILE A 672 -13.06 1.25 -14.28
N ALA A 673 -11.77 1.31 -14.62
CA ALA A 673 -11.27 1.86 -15.89
C ALA A 673 -11.99 1.30 -17.13
N ASP A 674 -12.45 0.05 -17.11
CA ASP A 674 -13.12 -0.58 -18.27
C ASP A 674 -14.62 -0.31 -18.32
N GLY A 675 -15.23 -0.08 -17.17
CA GLY A 675 -16.67 0.14 -17.03
C GLY A 675 -17.12 1.59 -16.98
N TRP A 676 -16.19 2.47 -16.65
CA TRP A 676 -16.40 3.89 -16.36
C TRP A 676 -15.30 4.66 -17.10
N ALA A 677 -15.38 4.71 -18.43
CA ALA A 677 -14.24 5.14 -19.26
C ALA A 677 -13.87 6.61 -19.02
N GLY A 678 -14.84 7.44 -18.62
CA GLY A 678 -14.63 8.83 -18.21
C GLY A 678 -13.80 8.99 -16.94
N LEU A 679 -13.59 7.94 -16.15
CA LEU A 679 -12.73 7.95 -14.95
C LEU A 679 -11.28 7.53 -15.26
N ARG A 680 -10.95 7.12 -16.49
CA ARG A 680 -9.60 6.64 -16.82
C ARG A 680 -8.54 7.70 -16.56
N GLY A 681 -7.55 7.34 -15.75
CA GLY A 681 -6.41 8.22 -15.47
C GLY A 681 -6.72 9.37 -14.51
N THR A 682 -7.85 9.33 -13.81
CA THR A 682 -8.24 10.36 -12.83
C THR A 682 -8.05 9.93 -11.39
N GLY A 683 -7.71 8.66 -11.13
CA GLY A 683 -7.55 8.08 -9.78
C GLY A 683 -8.80 7.39 -9.28
N PHE A 684 -9.96 7.87 -9.72
CA PHE A 684 -11.24 7.19 -9.51
C PHE A 684 -11.30 5.84 -10.24
N ASP A 685 -10.46 5.61 -11.26
CA ASP A 685 -10.30 4.30 -11.90
C ASP A 685 -9.53 3.27 -11.06
N LEU A 686 -8.92 3.70 -9.94
CA LEU A 686 -8.15 2.85 -9.02
C LEU A 686 -8.91 2.52 -7.74
N ARG A 687 -9.82 3.40 -7.30
CA ARG A 687 -10.65 3.22 -6.11
C ARG A 687 -11.78 4.25 -6.04
N ILE A 688 -12.93 3.84 -5.53
CA ILE A 688 -14.03 4.71 -5.12
C ILE A 688 -14.29 4.46 -3.63
N ASP A 689 -14.19 5.50 -2.81
CA ASP A 689 -14.38 5.43 -1.35
C ASP A 689 -15.81 5.75 -0.93
N ALA A 690 -16.52 6.59 -1.68
CA ALA A 690 -17.94 6.78 -1.46
C ALA A 690 -18.64 7.11 -2.77
N ALA A 691 -19.90 6.68 -2.87
CA ALA A 691 -20.72 6.94 -4.04
C ALA A 691 -22.15 7.26 -3.60
N VAL A 692 -22.72 8.32 -4.16
CA VAL A 692 -24.12 8.70 -3.89
C VAL A 692 -24.74 9.31 -5.13
N ARG A 693 -26.06 9.10 -5.29
CA ARG A 693 -26.80 9.67 -6.41
C ARG A 693 -26.84 11.18 -6.32
N PHE A 694 -26.69 11.84 -7.47
CA PHE A 694 -27.04 13.25 -7.59
C PHE A 694 -28.54 13.41 -7.40
N THR A 695 -28.94 14.44 -6.65
CA THR A 695 -30.32 14.68 -6.21
C THR A 695 -31.12 15.55 -7.18
N GLY A 696 -30.47 15.99 -8.28
CA GLY A 696 -31.13 16.67 -9.40
C GLY A 696 -31.83 15.72 -10.36
N PHE A 697 -32.27 16.25 -11.50
CA PHE A 697 -32.96 15.48 -12.54
C PHE A 697 -32.01 14.71 -13.46
N ASP A 698 -30.73 15.08 -13.46
CA ASP A 698 -29.71 14.46 -14.31
C ASP A 698 -29.30 13.10 -13.76
N ASN A 699 -29.00 12.15 -14.65
CA ASN A 699 -28.57 10.81 -14.30
C ASN A 699 -27.09 10.79 -13.87
N HIS A 700 -26.78 11.50 -12.79
CA HIS A 700 -25.41 11.72 -12.32
C HIS A 700 -25.13 11.05 -10.97
N LEU A 701 -23.85 10.78 -10.71
CA LEU A 701 -23.35 10.34 -9.41
C LEU A 701 -22.34 11.33 -8.87
N TRP A 702 -22.32 11.49 -7.54
CA TRP A 702 -21.15 11.98 -6.84
C TRP A 702 -20.29 10.79 -6.44
N LEU A 703 -19.04 10.80 -6.87
CA LEU A 703 -18.04 9.80 -6.49
C LEU A 703 -16.93 10.50 -5.71
N PHE A 704 -16.42 9.84 -4.68
CA PHE A 704 -15.33 10.32 -3.82
C PHE A 704 -14.18 9.32 -3.82
N SER A 705 -12.95 9.81 -3.83
CA SER A 705 -11.72 9.03 -3.79
C SER A 705 -10.61 9.87 -3.16
N GLY A 706 -10.10 9.44 -2.01
CA GLY A 706 -9.26 10.26 -1.14
C GLY A 706 -9.92 11.61 -0.83
N ASN A 707 -9.14 12.69 -0.90
CA ASN A 707 -9.62 14.05 -0.66
C ASN A 707 -10.31 14.70 -1.87
N THR A 708 -10.62 13.92 -2.92
CA THR A 708 -11.20 14.44 -4.15
C THR A 708 -12.59 13.89 -4.44
N TYR A 709 -13.36 14.63 -5.24
CA TYR A 709 -14.67 14.21 -5.71
C TYR A 709 -14.88 14.54 -7.19
N VAL A 710 -15.78 13.79 -7.84
CA VAL A 710 -16.28 14.07 -9.19
C VAL A 710 -17.81 14.00 -9.23
N ARG A 711 -18.43 14.82 -10.08
CA ARG A 711 -19.78 14.56 -10.59
C ARG A 711 -19.66 13.81 -11.90
N TYR A 712 -20.13 12.57 -11.90
CA TYR A 712 -20.08 11.69 -13.05
C TYR A 712 -21.42 11.67 -13.78
N ASP A 713 -21.40 11.85 -15.09
CA ASP A 713 -22.54 11.69 -15.97
C ASP A 713 -22.60 10.26 -16.50
N LEU A 714 -23.61 9.50 -16.07
CA LEU A 714 -23.78 8.11 -16.46
C LEU A 714 -24.25 7.94 -17.91
N ASP A 715 -24.94 8.93 -18.48
CA ASP A 715 -25.48 8.84 -19.84
C ASP A 715 -24.37 9.06 -20.87
N ASN A 716 -23.44 9.96 -20.56
CA ASN A 716 -22.31 10.32 -21.43
C ASN A 716 -20.99 9.64 -21.06
N ASP A 717 -20.94 8.87 -19.97
CA ASP A 717 -19.74 8.22 -19.43
C ASP A 717 -18.58 9.22 -19.26
N SER A 718 -18.85 10.34 -18.59
CA SER A 718 -17.91 11.47 -18.51
C SER A 718 -17.99 12.22 -17.19
N ILE A 719 -16.91 12.91 -16.82
CA ILE A 719 -16.87 13.78 -15.65
C ILE A 719 -17.38 15.18 -16.05
N VAL A 720 -18.43 15.66 -15.37
CA VAL A 720 -18.98 17.01 -15.60
C VAL A 720 -18.49 18.04 -14.57
N ILE A 721 -18.07 17.58 -13.39
CA ILE A 721 -17.40 18.40 -12.36
C ILE A 721 -16.28 17.56 -11.75
N GLY A 722 -15.10 18.14 -11.59
CA GLY A 722 -13.95 17.49 -10.96
C GLY A 722 -12.98 16.83 -11.95
N PRO A 723 -11.96 16.10 -11.47
CA PRO A 723 -11.62 15.92 -10.04
C PRO A 723 -11.33 17.25 -9.34
N LYS A 724 -11.90 17.47 -8.15
CA LYS A 724 -11.69 18.64 -7.30
C LYS A 724 -11.48 18.21 -5.87
N ALA A 725 -10.75 18.99 -5.08
CA ALA A 725 -10.66 18.75 -3.63
C ALA A 725 -12.06 18.91 -3.00
N ILE A 726 -12.37 18.08 -2.00
CA ILE A 726 -13.67 18.11 -1.32
C ILE A 726 -13.93 19.52 -0.73
N ILE A 727 -12.89 20.16 -0.18
CA ILE A 727 -12.96 21.50 0.40
C ILE A 727 -13.43 22.59 -0.59
N ASP A 728 -13.13 22.44 -1.88
CA ASP A 728 -13.50 23.44 -2.91
C ASP A 728 -14.99 23.39 -3.27
N GLY A 729 -15.63 22.24 -3.00
CA GLY A 729 -16.96 21.90 -3.51
C GLY A 729 -18.03 21.79 -2.44
N TRP A 730 -17.65 21.26 -1.29
CA TRP A 730 -18.54 20.86 -0.23
C TRP A 730 -18.28 21.73 0.99
N ASN A 731 -19.25 22.58 1.34
CA ASN A 731 -19.12 23.55 2.42
C ASN A 731 -19.24 22.88 3.80
N PHE A 732 -18.21 22.13 4.18
CA PHE A 732 -18.13 21.46 5.49
C PHE A 732 -17.71 22.40 6.64
N GLY A 733 -17.62 23.72 6.40
CA GLY A 733 -17.60 24.73 7.47
C GLY A 733 -16.21 25.18 7.96
N PHE A 734 -15.18 25.18 7.12
CA PHE A 734 -13.87 25.72 7.50
C PHE A 734 -13.85 27.27 7.50
N PRO A 735 -13.18 27.93 8.46
CA PRO A 735 -13.20 29.39 8.60
C PRO A 735 -12.27 30.16 7.66
N PHE A 736 -11.49 29.49 6.80
CA PHE A 736 -10.49 30.15 5.96
C PHE A 736 -10.99 30.29 4.52
N GLY A 737 -10.85 31.50 3.96
CA GLY A 737 -11.30 31.87 2.60
C GLY A 737 -10.40 31.29 1.50
N ASP A 738 -10.30 31.93 0.34
CA ASP A 738 -9.44 31.47 -0.75
C ASP A 738 -7.96 31.31 -0.29
N PRO A 739 -7.19 30.39 -0.89
CA PRO A 739 -5.77 30.20 -0.58
C PRO A 739 -4.96 31.50 -0.67
N PRO A 740 -3.89 31.67 0.13
CA PRO A 740 -3.02 32.83 0.04
C PRO A 740 -2.43 32.94 -1.38
N SER A 741 -2.62 34.11 -1.98
CA SER A 741 -2.24 34.45 -3.37
C SER A 741 -0.74 34.58 -3.60
#